data_AF-A0A3D5TP97-F1
#
_entry.id   AF-A0A3D5TP97-F1
#
_cell.length_a   1.000
_cell.length_b   1.000
_cell.length_c   1.000
_cell.angle_alpha   90.00
_cell.angle_beta   90.00
_cell.angle_gamma   90.00
#
_symmetry.space_group_name_H-M   'P 1'
#
loop_
_entity.id
_entity.type
_entity.pdbx_description
1 polymer ?
#
loop_
_entity_poly.entity_id
_entity_poly.type
_entity_poly.pdbx_seq_one_letter_code
_entity_poly.pdbx_strand_id
1 'polypeptide(L)'
;MKEYITLKIDGKTVKTEKGSTVLEAARKAGADIPTLCHDERVKPYGACGMCVVECKGNPKLIRSCAIAAADGMEIITESDRINRARRFSLEMLLSDHTGDCKAPCSLACPAGTDCQGYVGLIANGENAEALSVIKGKIPLPASIGRVCPHPCEKKCRRGLVEEPISIAALKAYAADRDLESGNTFAPEVAESTGKRIAVIGGGPGGISAAYYLAIKGHSVTVFDMMPEMGGMLRYGIPQYRLPKEVLDKELKLVEKLGIELRNNIKIGRDITLDELKNEYDAVIAAPGAWSSTKMRVDGENAQGVFGGIDFLRSVILGSPADIGKSVAVCGGGNTAMDACRTAVRLGAEKVYIIYRRTREEMPADALEIDEAQEEGVEFKFLTNPDKILTRDGKVCGIKLQIMELGEPDASGRRKPVAIEGKFETLEVDSVIMAIGQKPELSGFEALDATNRGTISADESTFRTNIEGVFAIGDATNKGADIAIAAIGEAQKSASVVDSYLRGNIIGYKKPILVEREITADDLADREHIAREKMRVLPPDKRKRNFDEVTLGFTDEQARREASRCLECGCLDYYRCKLVSYANKYDADFSRFVGEKSPAKKDEEHKYILRDSGKCILCGLCVRVCSQVMDIGAIGLTGRGFTTVVSPEFYKSLGDSQCISCGQCVSLCPTGALVEKVPLKKDVPLREKCTATHCTGCAAACAINVFTAGNTVTRCEPANSDVICTYGKFALVERCNADRLKVCRADGKAVSLERAAEVTADRISRFSPAEIAVTVCESMTDAELQKAARLSKKLGCALINLGNLERGIDKDNYKKFEKVFGDRFSVGINREKAVSFGAVDSRAVDFSKIKAVISFGGTVPEGSFEFSAVQSADEKGNVSLPLALSVECSGTLGNVTVTPALLPPYGNEDIIDKITEKLS
;
A
#
# COMPACT_ATOMS: atom_id res chain seq x y z
N MET A 1 19.22 -47.19 -12.30
CA MET A 1 19.00 -47.04 -10.85
C MET A 1 19.53 -45.67 -10.43
N LYS A 2 18.76 -44.86 -9.70
CA LYS A 2 19.25 -43.60 -9.14
C LYS A 2 20.19 -43.93 -7.97
N GLU A 3 21.44 -43.48 -8.05
CA GLU A 3 22.43 -43.65 -6.98
C GLU A 3 22.25 -42.52 -5.96
N TYR A 4 22.32 -42.85 -4.67
CA TYR A 4 22.08 -41.89 -3.59
C TYR A 4 23.31 -41.74 -2.71
N ILE A 5 23.49 -40.54 -2.16
CA ILE A 5 24.56 -40.18 -1.23
C ILE A 5 23.97 -39.63 0.06
N THR A 6 24.74 -39.71 1.14
CA THR A 6 24.34 -39.29 2.49
C THR A 6 25.29 -38.23 3.02
N LEU A 7 24.75 -37.09 3.44
CA LEU A 7 25.50 -35.98 4.05
C LEU A 7 24.75 -35.41 5.24
N LYS A 8 25.42 -34.62 6.08
CA LYS A 8 24.79 -33.91 7.20
C LYS A 8 24.64 -32.42 6.88
N ILE A 9 23.45 -31.88 7.12
CA ILE A 9 23.14 -30.45 7.03
C ILE A 9 22.66 -30.00 8.42
N ASP A 10 23.39 -29.10 9.08
CA ASP A 10 23.09 -28.61 10.43
C ASP A 10 22.82 -29.74 11.43
N GLY A 11 23.63 -30.80 11.35
CA GLY A 11 23.53 -32.01 12.17
C GLY A 11 22.46 -33.01 11.72
N LYS A 12 21.59 -32.68 10.77
CA LYS A 12 20.57 -33.60 10.21
C LYS A 12 21.14 -34.42 9.07
N THR A 13 21.00 -35.74 9.12
CA THR A 13 21.36 -36.64 8.02
C THR A 13 20.36 -36.54 6.89
N VAL A 14 20.84 -36.32 5.67
CA VAL A 14 20.04 -36.11 4.46
C VAL A 14 20.53 -37.07 3.39
N LYS A 15 19.57 -37.72 2.71
CA LYS A 15 19.83 -38.57 1.55
C LYS A 15 19.42 -37.81 0.28
N THR A 16 20.34 -37.66 -0.67
CA THR A 16 20.06 -37.00 -1.96
C THR A 16 20.61 -37.82 -3.13
N GLU A 17 20.12 -37.53 -4.33
CA GLU A 17 20.60 -38.17 -5.56
C GLU A 17 22.05 -37.74 -5.85
N LYS A 18 22.88 -38.68 -6.26
CA LYS A 18 24.26 -38.42 -6.66
C LYS A 18 24.26 -37.47 -7.87
N GLY A 19 25.00 -36.37 -7.77
CA GLY A 19 25.01 -35.29 -8.76
C GLY A 19 24.24 -34.03 -8.33
N SER A 20 23.41 -34.12 -7.27
CA SER A 20 22.81 -32.92 -6.67
C SER A 20 23.84 -31.96 -6.11
N THR A 21 23.53 -30.67 -6.13
CA THR A 21 24.34 -29.66 -5.45
C THR A 21 24.15 -29.70 -3.92
N VAL A 22 25.11 -29.15 -3.18
CA VAL A 22 24.96 -28.95 -1.72
C VAL A 22 23.73 -28.09 -1.40
N LEU A 23 23.40 -27.10 -2.25
CA LEU A 23 22.22 -26.26 -2.09
C LEU A 23 20.91 -27.07 -2.21
N GLU A 24 20.80 -27.94 -3.21
CA GLU A 24 19.62 -28.82 -3.35
C GLU A 24 19.48 -29.76 -2.15
N ALA A 25 20.59 -30.35 -1.71
CA ALA A 25 20.60 -31.22 -0.53
C ALA A 25 20.16 -30.45 0.73
N ALA A 26 20.68 -29.24 0.92
CA ALA A 26 20.33 -28.40 2.06
C ALA A 26 18.86 -27.96 2.04
N ARG A 27 18.32 -27.57 0.87
CA ARG A 27 16.89 -27.23 0.72
C ARG A 27 15.99 -28.43 1.00
N LYS A 28 16.36 -29.63 0.53
CA LYS A 28 15.65 -30.88 0.88
C LYS A 28 15.67 -31.17 2.39
N ALA A 29 16.70 -30.70 3.10
CA ALA A 29 16.81 -30.79 4.56
C ALA A 29 15.97 -29.74 5.32
N GLY A 30 15.33 -28.81 4.59
CA GLY A 30 14.62 -27.67 5.15
C GLY A 30 15.50 -26.47 5.50
N ALA A 31 16.74 -26.40 5.02
CA ALA A 31 17.62 -25.25 5.26
C ALA A 31 17.31 -24.08 4.31
N ASP A 32 17.19 -22.88 4.87
CA ASP A 32 16.97 -21.62 4.14
C ASP A 32 18.30 -20.95 3.76
N ILE A 33 18.93 -21.42 2.68
CA ILE A 33 20.14 -20.79 2.15
C ILE A 33 19.74 -19.69 1.14
N PRO A 34 20.12 -18.41 1.38
CA PRO A 34 19.72 -17.31 0.51
C PRO A 34 20.43 -17.37 -0.85
N THR A 35 19.69 -17.04 -1.91
CA THR A 35 20.22 -16.94 -3.27
C THR A 35 19.59 -15.77 -4.04
N LEU A 36 20.42 -15.03 -4.78
CA LEU A 36 19.98 -13.97 -5.70
C LEU A 36 20.19 -14.35 -7.18
N CYS A 37 21.20 -15.17 -7.50
CA CYS A 37 21.57 -15.50 -8.88
C CYS A 37 21.28 -16.96 -9.28
N HIS A 38 20.38 -17.65 -8.58
CA HIS A 38 20.13 -19.08 -8.78
C HIS A 38 18.67 -19.34 -9.16
N ASP A 39 18.50 -20.24 -10.13
CA ASP A 39 17.27 -20.87 -10.57
C ASP A 39 17.65 -22.30 -10.99
N GLU A 40 16.78 -23.27 -10.78
CA GLU A 40 17.08 -24.69 -11.02
C GLU A 40 17.17 -25.07 -12.50
N ARG A 41 16.59 -24.26 -13.39
CA ARG A 41 16.63 -24.50 -14.85
C ARG A 41 17.93 -24.03 -15.51
N VAL A 42 18.78 -23.29 -14.80
CA VAL A 42 20.03 -22.74 -15.35
C VAL A 42 21.25 -23.34 -14.68
N LYS A 43 22.36 -23.41 -15.42
CA LYS A 43 23.63 -23.89 -14.86
C LYS A 43 24.08 -23.03 -13.67
N PRO A 44 24.69 -23.62 -12.63
CA PRO A 44 25.24 -22.88 -11.51
C PRO A 44 26.17 -21.75 -11.93
N TYR A 45 25.94 -20.56 -11.36
CA TYR A 45 26.76 -19.36 -11.62
C TYR A 45 27.55 -18.93 -10.38
N GLY A 46 26.92 -18.99 -9.21
CA GLY A 46 27.54 -18.67 -7.93
C GLY A 46 27.82 -17.19 -7.68
N ALA A 47 27.81 -16.29 -8.66
CA ALA A 47 28.36 -14.94 -8.54
C ALA A 47 27.87 -14.10 -7.35
N CYS A 48 26.59 -14.17 -6.95
CA CYS A 48 26.05 -13.32 -5.88
C CYS A 48 26.63 -13.56 -4.47
N GLY A 49 27.33 -14.67 -4.23
CA GLY A 49 27.98 -14.93 -2.94
C GLY A 49 27.04 -15.28 -1.77
N MET A 50 25.72 -15.19 -1.93
CA MET A 50 24.76 -15.43 -0.84
C MET A 50 24.71 -16.89 -0.36
N CYS A 51 24.93 -17.84 -1.26
CA CYS A 51 24.80 -19.28 -0.99
C CYS A 51 25.98 -19.90 -0.22
N VAL A 52 26.85 -19.07 0.37
CA VAL A 52 28.02 -19.57 1.11
C VAL A 52 27.61 -20.37 2.33
N VAL A 53 28.31 -21.48 2.55
CA VAL A 53 28.16 -22.38 3.69
C VAL A 53 29.53 -22.84 4.18
N GLU A 54 29.59 -23.33 5.41
CA GLU A 54 30.76 -24.01 5.95
C GLU A 54 30.66 -25.51 5.68
N CYS A 55 31.79 -26.13 5.33
CA CYS A 55 31.94 -27.57 5.27
C CYS A 55 33.01 -27.97 6.27
N LYS A 56 32.70 -28.87 7.21
CA LYS A 56 33.66 -29.31 8.23
C LYS A 56 34.90 -29.89 7.56
N GLY A 57 36.07 -29.53 8.09
CA GLY A 57 37.37 -29.89 7.50
C GLY A 57 37.80 -29.02 6.31
N ASN A 58 36.94 -28.12 5.81
CA ASN A 58 37.31 -27.15 4.79
C ASN A 58 37.56 -25.78 5.43
N PRO A 59 38.78 -25.20 5.33
CA PRO A 59 39.07 -23.91 5.93
C PRO A 59 38.36 -22.74 5.23
N LYS A 60 37.85 -22.93 4.00
CA LYS A 60 37.18 -21.88 3.21
C LYS A 60 35.67 -22.09 3.19
N LEU A 61 34.93 -20.98 3.11
CA LEU A 61 33.51 -21.03 2.78
C LEU A 61 33.34 -21.52 1.33
N ILE A 62 32.38 -22.41 1.11
CA ILE A 62 32.08 -22.95 -0.21
C ILE A 62 30.74 -22.43 -0.71
N ARG A 63 30.59 -22.30 -2.03
CA ARG A 63 29.32 -21.89 -2.66
C ARG A 63 28.43 -23.12 -2.84
N SER A 64 27.42 -23.28 -1.98
CA SER A 64 26.56 -24.47 -1.99
C SER A 64 25.87 -24.73 -3.33
N CYS A 65 25.58 -23.69 -4.12
CA CYS A 65 24.92 -23.83 -5.41
C CYS A 65 25.81 -24.42 -6.53
N ALA A 66 27.13 -24.45 -6.34
CA ALA A 66 28.09 -24.83 -7.38
C ALA A 66 28.93 -26.07 -7.02
N ILE A 67 28.85 -26.53 -5.76
CA ILE A 67 29.56 -27.73 -5.30
C ILE A 67 28.60 -28.91 -5.31
N ALA A 68 29.03 -30.01 -5.94
CA ALA A 68 28.32 -31.29 -5.87
C ALA A 68 28.34 -31.82 -4.44
N ALA A 69 27.19 -32.27 -3.95
CA ALA A 69 27.11 -32.98 -2.69
C ALA A 69 27.90 -34.30 -2.81
N ALA A 70 28.63 -34.66 -1.74
CA ALA A 70 29.36 -35.93 -1.65
C ALA A 70 29.03 -36.62 -0.33
N ASP A 71 29.24 -37.94 -0.31
CA ASP A 71 29.00 -38.77 0.86
C ASP A 71 29.91 -38.33 2.02
N GLY A 72 29.36 -38.26 3.23
CA GLY A 72 30.08 -37.89 4.44
C GLY A 72 30.37 -36.39 4.61
N MET A 73 29.93 -35.51 3.70
CA MET A 73 30.02 -34.06 3.93
C MET A 73 29.23 -33.65 5.18
N GLU A 74 29.78 -32.74 5.99
CA GLU A 74 29.07 -32.09 7.10
C GLU A 74 29.01 -30.58 6.83
N ILE A 75 27.82 -30.07 6.57
CA ILE A 75 27.56 -28.68 6.17
C ILE A 75 26.88 -27.92 7.30
N ILE A 76 27.36 -26.71 7.55
CA ILE A 76 26.73 -25.73 8.46
C ILE A 76 26.23 -24.58 7.60
N THR A 77 24.94 -24.26 7.70
CA THR A 77 24.28 -23.27 6.82
C THR A 77 24.16 -21.88 7.44
N GLU A 78 24.31 -21.78 8.76
CA GLU A 78 24.24 -20.54 9.55
C GLU A 78 25.37 -20.48 10.59
N SER A 79 26.12 -19.39 10.59
CA SER A 79 27.17 -19.07 11.56
C SER A 79 27.50 -17.58 11.49
N ASP A 80 28.14 -17.01 12.52
CA ASP A 80 28.61 -15.63 12.47
C ASP A 80 29.54 -15.36 11.29
N ARG A 81 30.38 -16.35 10.94
CA ARG A 81 31.31 -16.25 9.82
C ARG A 81 30.57 -16.25 8.48
N ILE A 82 29.58 -17.12 8.32
CA ILE A 82 28.71 -17.15 7.13
C ILE A 82 27.95 -15.83 6.99
N ASN A 83 27.38 -15.33 8.08
CA ASN A 83 26.56 -14.13 8.07
C ASN A 83 27.37 -12.86 7.79
N ARG A 84 28.61 -12.77 8.29
CA ARG A 84 29.55 -11.71 7.87
C ARG A 84 29.88 -11.76 6.38
N ALA A 85 30.08 -12.96 5.82
CA ALA A 85 30.37 -13.11 4.39
C ALA A 85 29.18 -12.75 3.50
N ARG A 86 27.96 -13.12 3.91
CA ARG A 86 26.70 -12.72 3.24
C ARG A 86 26.49 -11.22 3.31
N ARG A 87 26.68 -10.60 4.49
CA ARG A 87 26.64 -9.14 4.67
C ARG A 87 27.60 -8.44 3.71
N PHE A 88 28.87 -8.84 3.69
CA PHE A 88 29.87 -8.28 2.78
C PHE A 88 29.45 -8.41 1.31
N SER A 89 28.91 -9.57 0.92
CA SER A 89 28.43 -9.79 -0.46
C SER A 89 27.27 -8.86 -0.80
N LEU A 90 26.33 -8.64 0.13
CA LEU A 90 25.22 -7.70 -0.06
C LEU A 90 25.73 -6.27 -0.17
N GLU A 91 26.59 -5.82 0.72
CA GLU A 91 27.16 -4.46 0.71
C GLU A 91 27.85 -4.17 -0.63
N MET A 92 28.59 -5.14 -1.19
CA MET A 92 29.19 -5.04 -2.53
C MET A 92 28.15 -5.02 -3.67
N LEU A 93 27.07 -5.81 -3.57
CA LEU A 93 26.01 -5.78 -4.59
C LEU A 93 25.20 -4.49 -4.55
N LEU A 94 25.05 -3.89 -3.36
CA LEU A 94 24.33 -2.65 -3.11
C LEU A 94 25.14 -1.42 -3.49
N SER A 95 26.47 -1.55 -3.60
CA SER A 95 27.38 -0.43 -3.89
C SER A 95 27.14 0.24 -5.23
N ASP A 96 26.38 -0.38 -6.15
CA ASP A 96 26.02 0.21 -7.45
C ASP A 96 24.51 0.46 -7.62
N HIS A 97 23.71 0.11 -6.61
CA HIS A 97 22.25 0.28 -6.66
C HIS A 97 21.87 1.76 -6.45
N THR A 98 21.12 2.34 -7.38
CA THR A 98 20.71 3.76 -7.39
C THR A 98 19.20 3.96 -7.46
N GLY A 99 18.41 2.90 -7.62
CA GLY A 99 16.95 3.00 -7.66
C GLY A 99 16.30 3.15 -6.27
N ASP A 100 15.30 4.02 -6.15
CA ASP A 100 14.49 4.17 -4.93
C ASP A 100 13.79 2.85 -4.56
N CYS A 101 13.95 2.41 -3.31
CA CYS A 101 13.22 1.24 -2.82
C CYS A 101 11.76 1.56 -2.50
N LYS A 102 11.49 2.73 -1.90
CA LYS A 102 10.16 3.22 -1.57
C LYS A 102 9.99 4.66 -2.00
N ALA A 103 8.74 5.05 -2.26
CA ALA A 103 8.43 6.43 -2.57
C ALA A 103 8.76 7.37 -1.39
N PRO A 104 9.28 8.59 -1.65
CA PRO A 104 9.66 9.53 -0.60
C PRO A 104 8.46 9.95 0.27
N CYS A 105 7.25 10.00 -0.29
CA CYS A 105 6.02 10.25 0.47
C CYS A 105 5.70 9.14 1.49
N SER A 106 6.03 7.88 1.18
CA SER A 106 5.86 6.75 2.11
C SER A 106 6.92 6.77 3.21
N LEU A 107 8.15 7.19 2.89
CA LEU A 107 9.25 7.35 3.86
C LEU A 107 9.03 8.53 4.82
N ALA A 108 8.41 9.60 4.32
CA ALA A 108 8.08 10.79 5.11
C ALA A 108 6.89 10.58 6.06
N CYS A 109 6.06 9.55 5.85
CA CYS A 109 4.97 9.25 6.76
C CYS A 109 5.51 8.59 8.05
N PRO A 110 5.26 9.15 9.25
CA PRO A 110 5.73 8.56 10.50
C PRO A 110 5.24 7.14 10.77
N ALA A 111 4.03 6.80 10.28
CA ALA A 111 3.45 5.46 10.34
C ALA A 111 3.92 4.53 9.21
N GLY A 112 4.73 5.02 8.26
CA GLY A 112 5.27 4.23 7.15
C GLY A 112 4.19 3.62 6.25
N THR A 113 3.06 4.32 6.08
CA THR A 113 2.00 3.92 5.15
C THR A 113 2.48 3.97 3.71
N ASP A 114 1.97 3.07 2.86
CA ASP A 114 2.34 3.01 1.45
C ASP A 114 1.53 4.01 0.62
N CYS A 115 1.94 5.28 0.69
CA CYS A 115 1.32 6.40 -0.02
C CYS A 115 1.21 6.15 -1.52
N GLN A 116 2.25 5.60 -2.17
CA GLN A 116 2.19 5.27 -3.60
C GLN A 116 1.16 4.17 -3.86
N GLY A 117 1.17 3.10 -3.07
CA GLY A 117 0.28 1.94 -3.22
C GLY A 117 -1.20 2.34 -3.23
N TYR A 118 -1.71 2.95 -2.15
CA TYR A 118 -3.13 3.27 -2.07
C TYR A 118 -3.56 4.40 -3.02
N VAL A 119 -2.67 5.35 -3.33
CA VAL A 119 -2.98 6.37 -4.35
C VAL A 119 -3.13 5.71 -5.71
N GLY A 120 -2.23 4.81 -6.11
CA GLY A 120 -2.38 4.08 -7.38
C GLY A 120 -3.64 3.22 -7.44
N LEU A 121 -3.99 2.54 -6.33
CA LEU A 121 -5.23 1.77 -6.24
C LEU A 121 -6.47 2.65 -6.42
N ILE A 122 -6.52 3.85 -5.83
CA ILE A 122 -7.61 4.82 -6.06
C ILE A 122 -7.65 5.24 -7.54
N ALA A 123 -6.50 5.51 -8.17
CA ALA A 123 -6.45 5.83 -9.60
C ALA A 123 -6.99 4.67 -10.47
N ASN A 124 -6.80 3.44 -10.03
CA ASN A 124 -7.29 2.21 -10.67
C ASN A 124 -8.75 1.88 -10.32
N GLY A 125 -9.40 2.64 -9.42
CA GLY A 125 -10.77 2.38 -8.97
C GLY A 125 -10.91 1.30 -7.89
N GLU A 126 -9.81 0.79 -7.35
CA GLU A 126 -9.75 -0.28 -6.34
C GLU A 126 -9.80 0.29 -4.92
N ASN A 127 -10.88 1.02 -4.60
CA ASN A 127 -11.01 1.78 -3.35
C ASN A 127 -10.97 0.89 -2.08
N ALA A 128 -11.54 -0.31 -2.13
CA ALA A 128 -11.52 -1.24 -1.00
C ALA A 128 -10.10 -1.79 -0.72
N GLU A 129 -9.34 -2.11 -1.77
CA GLU A 129 -7.95 -2.53 -1.63
C GLU A 129 -7.06 -1.35 -1.19
N ALA A 130 -7.33 -0.14 -1.70
CA ALA A 130 -6.64 1.07 -1.25
C ALA A 130 -6.80 1.28 0.25
N LEU A 131 -8.01 1.08 0.77
CA LEU A 131 -8.27 1.12 2.20
C LEU A 131 -7.55 0.00 2.95
N SER A 132 -7.53 -1.24 2.45
CA SER A 132 -6.79 -2.35 3.06
C SER A 132 -5.31 -1.97 3.28
N VAL A 133 -4.67 -1.38 2.26
CA VAL A 133 -3.29 -0.86 2.34
C VAL A 133 -3.16 0.21 3.43
N ILE A 134 -4.13 1.13 3.53
CA ILE A 134 -4.13 2.18 4.56
C ILE A 134 -4.31 1.57 5.96
N LYS A 135 -5.35 0.75 6.19
CA LYS A 135 -5.69 0.12 7.47
C LYS A 135 -4.64 -0.88 7.97
N GLY A 136 -3.79 -1.39 7.07
CA GLY A 136 -2.59 -2.13 7.46
C GLY A 136 -1.56 -1.29 8.25
N LYS A 137 -1.65 0.04 8.18
CA LYS A 137 -0.70 0.99 8.79
C LYS A 137 -1.34 2.11 9.62
N ILE A 138 -2.64 2.38 9.43
CA ILE A 138 -3.36 3.47 10.08
C ILE A 138 -4.74 2.94 10.46
N PRO A 139 -5.01 2.65 11.75
CA PRO A 139 -6.29 2.08 12.19
C PRO A 139 -7.47 3.06 12.12
N LEU A 140 -7.19 4.37 12.15
CA LEU A 140 -8.17 5.45 12.14
C LEU A 140 -8.02 6.35 10.88
N PRO A 141 -8.10 5.79 9.67
CA PRO A 141 -7.77 6.52 8.45
C PRO A 141 -8.71 7.69 8.11
N ALA A 142 -10.01 7.62 8.45
CA ALA A 142 -10.97 8.69 8.21
C ALA A 142 -10.66 9.90 9.09
N SER A 143 -10.33 9.67 10.36
CA SER A 143 -9.89 10.72 11.28
C SER A 143 -8.55 11.31 10.86
N ILE A 144 -7.56 10.46 10.58
CA ILE A 144 -6.20 10.89 10.22
C ILE A 144 -6.16 11.58 8.86
N GLY A 145 -7.00 11.19 7.90
CA GLY A 145 -7.12 11.87 6.60
C GLY A 145 -7.55 13.33 6.71
N ARG A 146 -8.33 13.67 7.75
CA ARG A 146 -8.82 15.03 8.02
C ARG A 146 -7.82 15.89 8.78
N VAL A 147 -7.07 15.30 9.72
CA VAL A 147 -6.31 16.10 10.71
C VAL A 147 -4.80 16.09 10.52
N CYS A 148 -4.27 15.21 9.66
CA CYS A 148 -2.84 15.06 9.47
C CYS A 148 -2.23 16.28 8.76
N PRO A 149 -1.10 16.84 9.25
CA PRO A 149 -0.37 17.93 8.56
C PRO A 149 0.49 17.42 7.39
N HIS A 150 0.10 16.28 6.81
CA HIS A 150 0.61 15.68 5.58
C HIS A 150 2.13 15.84 5.30
N PRO A 151 3.03 15.33 6.17
CA PRO A 151 4.47 15.33 5.90
C PRO A 151 4.82 14.56 4.60
N CYS A 152 3.98 13.61 4.20
CA CYS A 152 4.07 12.88 2.95
C CYS A 152 3.95 13.79 1.71
N GLU A 153 3.14 14.85 1.77
CA GLU A 153 2.94 15.79 0.67
C GLU A 153 4.14 16.73 0.52
N LYS A 154 4.78 17.11 1.64
CA LYS A 154 6.02 17.93 1.65
C LYS A 154 7.21 17.25 0.96
N LYS A 155 7.20 15.91 0.88
CA LYS A 155 8.24 15.10 0.20
C LYS A 155 7.74 14.48 -1.11
N CYS A 156 6.56 14.86 -1.58
CA CYS A 156 6.04 14.37 -2.85
C CYS A 156 6.84 14.99 -4.02
N ARG A 157 7.46 14.15 -4.86
CA ARG A 157 8.23 14.63 -6.03
C ARG A 157 7.37 15.30 -7.10
N ARG A 158 6.04 15.11 -7.10
CA ARG A 158 5.14 15.91 -7.94
C ARG A 158 5.28 17.41 -7.63
N GLY A 159 5.63 17.75 -6.38
CA GLY A 159 5.98 19.10 -5.92
C GLY A 159 7.19 19.74 -6.64
N LEU A 160 8.00 18.96 -7.34
CA LEU A 160 9.13 19.45 -8.15
C LEU A 160 8.73 19.77 -9.59
N VAL A 161 7.57 19.24 -10.03
CA VAL A 161 6.98 19.54 -11.34
C VAL A 161 5.97 20.69 -11.16
N GLU A 162 5.13 20.60 -10.13
CA GLU A 162 4.00 21.50 -9.87
C GLU A 162 3.51 21.35 -8.42
N GLU A 163 2.20 21.31 -8.16
CA GLU A 163 1.65 21.03 -6.82
C GLU A 163 1.68 19.53 -6.45
N PRO A 164 1.93 19.18 -5.19
CA PRO A 164 1.96 17.79 -4.72
C PRO A 164 0.59 17.10 -4.83
N ILE A 165 0.61 15.77 -4.71
CA ILE A 165 -0.62 14.97 -4.63
C ILE A 165 -1.32 15.24 -3.30
N SER A 166 -2.66 15.36 -3.30
CA SER A 166 -3.53 15.45 -2.12
C SER A 166 -3.68 14.11 -1.40
N ILE A 167 -2.56 13.57 -0.92
CA ILE A 167 -2.44 12.27 -0.27
C ILE A 167 -3.37 12.14 0.95
N ALA A 168 -3.47 13.19 1.78
CA ALA A 168 -4.34 13.17 2.97
C ALA A 168 -5.83 13.13 2.58
N ALA A 169 -6.23 13.92 1.59
CA ALA A 169 -7.61 13.94 1.09
C ALA A 169 -8.01 12.60 0.44
N LEU A 170 -7.10 11.98 -0.33
CA LEU A 170 -7.32 10.65 -0.92
C LEU A 170 -7.47 9.55 0.15
N LYS A 171 -6.74 9.68 1.26
CA LYS A 171 -6.90 8.77 2.42
C LYS A 171 -8.27 8.94 3.08
N ALA A 172 -8.69 10.18 3.33
CA ALA A 172 -10.03 10.46 3.87
C ALA A 172 -11.11 9.92 2.94
N TYR A 173 -10.98 10.16 1.63
CA TYR A 173 -11.88 9.65 0.60
C TYR A 173 -12.05 8.12 0.68
N ALA A 174 -10.95 7.36 0.66
CA ALA A 174 -11.00 5.89 0.72
C ALA A 174 -11.65 5.40 2.03
N ALA A 175 -11.34 6.06 3.15
CA ALA A 175 -11.91 5.73 4.45
C ALA A 175 -13.42 6.04 4.54
N ASP A 176 -13.87 7.17 3.99
CA ASP A 176 -15.28 7.54 4.01
C ASP A 176 -16.11 6.58 3.14
N ARG A 177 -15.59 6.15 1.98
CA ARG A 177 -16.23 5.12 1.15
C ARG A 177 -16.44 3.81 1.91
N ASP A 178 -15.46 3.39 2.72
CA ASP A 178 -15.57 2.20 3.56
C ASP A 178 -16.69 2.33 4.59
N LEU A 179 -16.71 3.45 5.33
CA LEU A 179 -17.71 3.73 6.36
C LEU A 179 -19.14 3.84 5.80
N GLU A 180 -19.27 4.24 4.54
CA GLU A 180 -20.56 4.34 3.83
C GLU A 180 -20.99 3.04 3.15
N SER A 181 -20.07 2.10 2.89
CA SER A 181 -20.33 0.92 2.06
C SER A 181 -21.30 -0.10 2.67
N GLY A 182 -21.52 -0.05 3.99
CA GLY A 182 -22.24 -1.09 4.74
C GLY A 182 -21.44 -2.39 4.94
N ASN A 183 -20.33 -2.60 4.22
CA ASN A 183 -19.42 -3.73 4.36
C ASN A 183 -18.00 -3.23 4.68
N THR A 184 -17.84 -2.71 5.89
CA THR A 184 -16.59 -2.10 6.35
C THR A 184 -15.46 -3.13 6.43
N PHE A 185 -14.27 -2.77 5.96
CA PHE A 185 -13.08 -3.60 6.08
C PHE A 185 -12.75 -3.91 7.54
N ALA A 186 -12.53 -5.20 7.80
CA ALA A 186 -11.97 -5.72 9.04
C ALA A 186 -10.72 -6.57 8.73
N PRO A 187 -9.62 -6.38 9.46
CA PRO A 187 -8.43 -7.21 9.31
C PRO A 187 -8.68 -8.65 9.80
N GLU A 188 -7.92 -9.60 9.27
CA GLU A 188 -7.87 -10.96 9.78
C GLU A 188 -7.16 -10.99 11.14
N VAL A 189 -7.78 -11.64 12.13
CA VAL A 189 -7.24 -11.80 13.48
C VAL A 189 -6.59 -13.17 13.59
N ALA A 190 -5.34 -13.21 14.07
CA ALA A 190 -4.62 -14.45 14.30
C ALA A 190 -5.23 -15.26 15.45
N GLU A 191 -4.89 -16.55 15.52
CA GLU A 191 -5.32 -17.41 16.63
C GLU A 191 -4.92 -16.85 17.99
N SER A 192 -5.76 -17.10 19.00
CA SER A 192 -5.54 -16.56 20.33
C SER A 192 -4.20 -17.03 20.90
N THR A 193 -3.41 -16.07 21.39
CA THR A 193 -2.13 -16.35 22.06
C THR A 193 -2.30 -16.70 23.54
N GLY A 194 -3.49 -16.48 24.11
CA GLY A 194 -3.76 -16.57 25.54
C GLY A 194 -3.12 -15.45 26.39
N LYS A 195 -2.45 -14.48 25.76
CA LYS A 195 -1.77 -13.38 26.44
C LYS A 195 -2.69 -12.18 26.63
N ARG A 196 -2.59 -11.53 27.78
CA ARG A 196 -3.39 -10.36 28.15
C ARG A 196 -2.52 -9.11 28.23
N ILE A 197 -2.99 -8.03 27.62
CA ILE A 197 -2.26 -6.76 27.56
C ILE A 197 -3.15 -5.62 28.03
N ALA A 198 -2.63 -4.79 28.94
CA ALA A 198 -3.27 -3.54 29.34
C ALA A 198 -2.65 -2.37 28.58
N VAL A 199 -3.48 -1.51 28.01
CA VAL A 199 -3.06 -0.27 27.35
C VAL A 199 -3.66 0.91 28.10
N ILE A 200 -2.81 1.83 28.55
CA ILE A 200 -3.23 3.02 29.29
C ILE A 200 -3.27 4.21 28.34
N GLY A 201 -4.46 4.76 28.13
CA GLY A 201 -4.75 5.88 27.24
C GLY A 201 -5.44 5.42 25.96
N GLY A 202 -6.66 5.90 25.74
CA GLY A 202 -7.50 5.68 24.55
C GLY A 202 -7.26 6.68 23.42
N GLY A 203 -6.08 7.30 23.36
CA GLY A 203 -5.67 8.18 22.27
C GLY A 203 -5.18 7.41 21.03
N PRO A 204 -4.70 8.12 19.99
CA PRO A 204 -4.22 7.51 18.74
C PRO A 204 -3.15 6.45 18.94
N GLY A 205 -2.20 6.68 19.85
CA GLY A 205 -1.13 5.74 20.19
C GLY A 205 -1.69 4.47 20.83
N GLY A 206 -2.49 4.59 21.89
CA GLY A 206 -3.03 3.43 22.61
C GLY A 206 -4.04 2.62 21.80
N ILE A 207 -4.99 3.27 21.13
CA ILE A 207 -5.96 2.60 20.25
C ILE A 207 -5.24 1.86 19.10
N SER A 208 -4.18 2.46 18.54
CA SER A 208 -3.42 1.79 17.49
C SER A 208 -2.61 0.61 18.03
N ALA A 209 -2.02 0.73 19.22
CA ALA A 209 -1.31 -0.38 19.85
C ALA A 209 -2.26 -1.55 20.11
N ALA A 210 -3.45 -1.26 20.64
CA ALA A 210 -4.49 -2.25 20.86
C ALA A 210 -4.93 -2.92 19.55
N TYR A 211 -5.18 -2.15 18.50
CA TYR A 211 -5.51 -2.68 17.16
C TYR A 211 -4.46 -3.67 16.65
N TYR A 212 -3.17 -3.30 16.68
CA TYR A 212 -2.11 -4.18 16.17
C TYR A 212 -1.89 -5.44 17.00
N LEU A 213 -2.05 -5.34 18.33
CA LEU A 213 -1.89 -6.47 19.24
C LEU A 213 -3.08 -7.43 19.18
N ALA A 214 -4.30 -6.90 19.05
CA ALA A 214 -5.50 -7.71 18.85
C ALA A 214 -5.42 -8.53 17.55
N ILE A 215 -4.98 -7.93 16.44
CA ILE A 215 -4.77 -8.64 15.16
C ILE A 215 -3.76 -9.78 15.30
N LYS A 216 -2.81 -9.68 16.23
CA LYS A 216 -1.82 -10.72 16.53
C LYS A 216 -2.34 -11.83 17.47
N GLY A 217 -3.62 -11.79 17.85
CA GLY A 217 -4.28 -12.79 18.68
C GLY A 217 -4.20 -12.54 20.18
N HIS A 218 -3.68 -11.39 20.62
CA HIS A 218 -3.59 -11.03 22.04
C HIS A 218 -4.92 -10.45 22.54
N SER A 219 -5.28 -10.73 23.79
CA SER A 219 -6.41 -10.09 24.46
C SER A 219 -5.97 -8.72 24.98
N VAL A 220 -6.69 -7.65 24.64
CA VAL A 220 -6.30 -6.28 24.97
C VAL A 220 -7.43 -5.55 25.68
N THR A 221 -7.11 -4.92 26.81
CA THR A 221 -7.99 -3.97 27.51
C THR A 221 -7.35 -2.58 27.47
N VAL A 222 -8.11 -1.57 27.01
CA VAL A 222 -7.69 -0.16 26.98
C VAL A 222 -8.38 0.59 28.11
N PHE A 223 -7.61 1.31 28.92
CA PHE A 223 -8.08 2.12 30.03
C PHE A 223 -7.92 3.60 29.70
N ASP A 224 -8.97 4.40 29.81
CA ASP A 224 -8.91 5.86 29.61
C ASP A 224 -9.59 6.61 30.76
N MET A 225 -9.00 7.73 31.17
CA MET A 225 -9.54 8.58 32.24
C MET A 225 -10.76 9.39 31.82
N MET A 226 -10.94 9.58 30.51
CA MET A 226 -12.02 10.38 29.93
C MET A 226 -13.29 9.54 29.71
N PRO A 227 -14.45 10.18 29.54
CA PRO A 227 -15.73 9.48 29.36
C PRO A 227 -15.84 8.63 28.10
N GLU A 228 -15.11 9.01 27.05
CA GLU A 228 -15.10 8.35 25.74
C GLU A 228 -13.68 8.27 25.16
N MET A 229 -13.40 7.19 24.41
CA MET A 229 -12.12 6.97 23.73
C MET A 229 -11.86 7.98 22.60
N GLY A 230 -10.59 8.20 22.28
CA GLY A 230 -10.15 9.05 21.16
C GLY A 230 -9.03 10.02 21.53
N GLY A 231 -8.77 10.23 22.83
CA GLY A 231 -7.74 11.16 23.31
C GLY A 231 -7.82 12.52 22.62
N MET A 232 -6.69 13.08 22.19
CA MET A 232 -6.65 14.40 21.55
C MET A 232 -7.44 14.49 20.23
N LEU A 233 -7.72 13.38 19.52
CA LEU A 233 -8.63 13.42 18.36
C LEU A 233 -10.06 13.79 18.77
N ARG A 234 -10.50 13.30 19.94
CA ARG A 234 -11.81 13.66 20.50
C ARG A 234 -11.77 15.00 21.19
N TYR A 235 -10.85 15.18 22.14
CA TYR A 235 -10.90 16.28 23.11
C TYR A 235 -10.03 17.49 22.76
N GLY A 236 -9.18 17.41 21.75
CA GLY A 236 -8.32 18.51 21.31
C GLY A 236 -8.73 19.11 19.97
N ILE A 237 -9.23 18.30 19.04
CA ILE A 237 -9.58 18.75 17.68
C ILE A 237 -11.05 19.17 17.63
N PRO A 238 -11.40 20.36 17.10
CA PRO A 238 -12.79 20.81 17.01
C PRO A 238 -13.69 19.95 16.12
N GLN A 239 -15.01 19.99 16.38
CA GLN A 239 -16.03 19.26 15.61
C GLN A 239 -16.01 19.61 14.11
N TYR A 240 -15.79 20.88 13.75
CA TYR A 240 -15.79 21.33 12.35
C TYR A 240 -14.62 20.77 11.52
N ARG A 241 -13.56 20.27 12.19
CA ARG A 241 -12.38 19.67 11.55
C ARG A 241 -12.40 18.15 11.61
N LEU A 242 -12.87 17.59 12.73
CA LEU A 242 -13.03 16.16 12.91
C LEU A 242 -14.36 15.89 13.61
N PRO A 243 -15.42 15.54 12.85
CA PRO A 243 -16.69 15.13 13.40
C PRO A 243 -16.53 13.92 14.32
N LYS A 244 -17.04 13.98 15.55
CA LYS A 244 -16.87 12.88 16.52
C LYS A 244 -17.59 11.62 16.10
N GLU A 245 -18.65 11.75 15.30
CA GLU A 245 -19.40 10.65 14.73
C GLU A 245 -18.54 9.81 13.77
N VAL A 246 -17.60 10.43 13.06
CA VAL A 246 -16.63 9.73 12.20
C VAL A 246 -15.67 8.92 13.07
N LEU A 247 -15.12 9.54 14.12
CA LEU A 247 -14.23 8.88 15.08
C LEU A 247 -14.95 7.71 15.79
N ASP A 248 -16.21 7.89 16.19
CA ASP A 248 -17.02 6.85 16.83
C ASP A 248 -17.21 5.64 15.92
N LYS A 249 -17.46 5.87 14.62
CA LYS A 249 -17.57 4.79 13.65
C LYS A 249 -16.27 4.00 13.56
N GLU A 250 -15.11 4.66 13.51
CA GLU A 250 -13.82 3.98 13.46
C GLU A 250 -13.50 3.22 14.76
N LEU A 251 -13.77 3.81 15.92
CA LEU A 251 -13.57 3.16 17.22
C LEU A 251 -14.44 1.92 17.38
N LYS A 252 -15.70 1.95 16.90
CA LYS A 252 -16.57 0.76 16.85
C LYS A 252 -15.99 -0.36 15.99
N LEU A 253 -15.28 -0.03 14.89
CA LEU A 253 -14.60 -1.05 14.09
C LEU A 253 -13.41 -1.67 14.83
N VAL A 254 -12.70 -0.87 15.63
CA VAL A 254 -11.62 -1.37 16.50
C VAL A 254 -12.19 -2.28 17.60
N GLU A 255 -13.28 -1.87 18.26
CA GLU A 255 -13.96 -2.66 19.29
C GLU A 255 -14.44 -4.03 18.77
N LYS A 256 -14.90 -4.10 17.52
CA LYS A 256 -15.28 -5.36 16.84
C LYS A 256 -14.15 -6.39 16.74
N LEU A 257 -12.88 -6.00 16.97
CA LEU A 257 -11.75 -6.93 17.05
C LEU A 257 -11.66 -7.65 18.41
N GLY A 258 -12.60 -7.43 19.32
CA GLY A 258 -12.60 -8.01 20.66
C GLY A 258 -11.75 -7.24 21.67
N ILE A 259 -11.47 -5.97 21.39
CA ILE A 259 -10.74 -5.08 22.30
C ILE A 259 -11.72 -4.54 23.35
N GLU A 260 -11.38 -4.67 24.62
CA GLU A 260 -12.19 -4.13 25.71
C GLU A 260 -11.81 -2.67 25.97
N LEU A 261 -12.81 -1.78 25.96
CA LEU A 261 -12.62 -0.34 26.17
C LEU A 261 -13.23 0.07 27.52
N ARG A 262 -12.40 0.50 28.47
CA ARG A 262 -12.80 0.93 29.81
C ARG A 262 -12.53 2.43 30.01
N ASN A 263 -13.60 3.23 29.98
CA ASN A 263 -13.56 4.68 30.17
C ASN A 263 -13.69 5.07 31.66
N ASN A 264 -13.43 6.34 31.97
CA ASN A 264 -13.51 6.91 33.31
C ASN A 264 -12.59 6.27 34.37
N ILE A 265 -11.49 5.65 33.94
CA ILE A 265 -10.50 5.01 34.83
C ILE A 265 -9.18 5.78 34.72
N LYS A 266 -8.81 6.47 35.80
CA LYS A 266 -7.55 7.21 35.93
C LYS A 266 -6.53 6.40 36.73
N ILE A 267 -5.38 6.15 36.10
CA ILE A 267 -4.25 5.50 36.77
C ILE A 267 -3.74 6.37 37.93
N GLY A 268 -3.44 5.73 39.06
CA GLY A 268 -3.04 6.37 40.31
C GLY A 268 -4.21 6.86 41.19
N ARG A 269 -5.44 6.87 40.66
CA ARG A 269 -6.67 7.18 41.42
C ARG A 269 -7.56 5.96 41.57
N ASP A 270 -7.94 5.36 40.45
CA ASP A 270 -8.93 4.27 40.41
C ASP A 270 -8.28 2.89 40.33
N ILE A 271 -7.11 2.81 39.69
CA ILE A 271 -6.26 1.62 39.59
C ILE A 271 -4.79 2.05 39.53
N THR A 272 -3.88 1.23 40.02
CA THR A 272 -2.43 1.49 40.05
C THR A 272 -1.70 0.79 38.91
N LEU A 273 -0.51 1.29 38.57
CA LEU A 273 0.36 0.65 37.58
C LEU A 273 0.80 -0.76 38.02
N ASP A 274 1.00 -0.97 39.32
CA ASP A 274 1.41 -2.26 39.87
C ASP A 274 0.30 -3.32 39.79
N GLU A 275 -0.96 -2.93 40.03
CA GLU A 275 -2.12 -3.82 39.82
C GLU A 275 -2.19 -4.29 38.36
N LEU A 276 -2.09 -3.36 37.41
CA LEU A 276 -2.09 -3.71 35.98
C LEU A 276 -0.93 -4.64 35.61
N LYS A 277 0.26 -4.41 36.15
CA LYS A 277 1.43 -5.27 35.92
C LYS A 277 1.23 -6.69 36.47
N ASN A 278 0.55 -6.83 37.61
CA ASN A 278 0.27 -8.13 38.22
C ASN A 278 -0.83 -8.89 37.50
N GLU A 279 -1.79 -8.19 36.89
CA GLU A 279 -2.93 -8.80 36.19
C GLU A 279 -2.63 -9.10 34.70
N TYR A 280 -1.78 -8.33 34.04
CA TYR A 280 -1.54 -8.44 32.59
C TYR A 280 -0.12 -8.90 32.28
N ASP A 281 0.07 -9.64 31.18
CA ASP A 281 1.41 -10.11 30.76
C ASP A 281 2.29 -8.95 30.25
N ALA A 282 1.68 -7.85 29.80
CA ALA A 282 2.37 -6.63 29.41
C ALA A 282 1.47 -5.40 29.60
N VAL A 283 2.09 -4.24 29.88
CA VAL A 283 1.42 -2.94 30.02
C VAL A 283 2.04 -1.92 29.07
N ILE A 284 1.21 -1.17 28.35
CA ILE A 284 1.65 -0.07 27.47
C ILE A 284 1.11 1.25 28.01
N ALA A 285 2.00 2.12 28.48
CA ALA A 285 1.70 3.47 28.92
C ALA A 285 1.68 4.44 27.72
N ALA A 286 0.49 4.95 27.39
CA ALA A 286 0.27 5.97 26.36
C ALA A 286 -0.63 7.12 26.87
N PRO A 287 -0.36 7.74 28.05
CA PRO A 287 -1.28 8.68 28.68
C PRO A 287 -1.46 10.00 27.90
N GLY A 288 -0.54 10.35 26.98
CA GLY A 288 -0.60 11.59 26.20
C GLY A 288 -0.21 12.85 26.98
N ALA A 289 -0.33 14.02 26.35
CA ALA A 289 0.05 15.31 26.90
C ALA A 289 -1.18 16.19 27.18
N TRP A 290 -1.72 16.14 28.40
CA TRP A 290 -3.02 16.75 28.74
C TRP A 290 -2.96 18.15 29.35
N SER A 291 -1.80 18.66 29.74
CA SER A 291 -1.70 20.02 30.31
C SER A 291 -1.12 21.01 29.32
N SER A 292 -1.64 22.23 29.34
CA SER A 292 -1.09 23.38 28.64
C SER A 292 0.26 23.83 29.24
N THR A 293 1.20 24.25 28.40
CA THR A 293 2.45 24.89 28.84
C THR A 293 2.19 26.33 29.28
N LYS A 294 2.80 26.74 30.40
CA LYS A 294 2.70 28.12 30.94
C LYS A 294 3.54 29.10 30.12
N MET A 295 3.05 30.33 29.95
CA MET A 295 3.75 31.41 29.24
C MET A 295 4.91 31.98 30.07
N ARG A 296 4.83 31.88 31.40
CA ARG A 296 5.77 32.43 32.38
C ARG A 296 5.84 33.96 32.32
N VAL A 297 4.67 34.59 32.22
CA VAL A 297 4.51 36.05 32.24
C VAL A 297 3.61 36.48 33.40
N ASP A 298 3.79 37.71 33.86
CA ASP A 298 2.93 38.32 34.86
C ASP A 298 1.46 38.28 34.42
N GLY A 299 0.57 37.89 35.33
CA GLY A 299 -0.87 37.85 35.10
C GLY A 299 -1.39 36.61 34.33
N GLU A 300 -0.55 35.61 34.04
CA GLU A 300 -0.97 34.39 33.32
C GLU A 300 -2.02 33.52 34.05
N ASN A 301 -2.26 33.75 35.35
CA ASN A 301 -3.27 33.03 36.14
C ASN A 301 -4.53 33.88 36.39
N ALA A 302 -4.70 35.02 35.69
CA ALA A 302 -5.85 35.91 35.84
C ALA A 302 -7.13 35.29 35.29
N GLN A 303 -8.29 35.75 35.77
CA GLN A 303 -9.58 35.35 35.21
C GLN A 303 -9.69 35.83 33.76
N GLY A 304 -10.08 34.94 32.85
CA GLY A 304 -10.10 35.19 31.40
C GLY A 304 -8.82 34.76 30.67
N VAL A 305 -7.83 34.19 31.37
CA VAL A 305 -6.71 33.47 30.75
C VAL A 305 -7.00 31.97 30.75
N PHE A 306 -6.89 31.34 29.58
CA PHE A 306 -7.18 29.93 29.38
C PHE A 306 -5.99 29.20 28.75
N GLY A 307 -5.79 27.94 29.13
CA GLY A 307 -4.92 27.03 28.37
C GLY A 307 -5.58 26.65 27.04
N GLY A 308 -4.81 26.55 25.96
CA GLY A 308 -5.35 26.27 24.62
C GLY A 308 -6.10 24.95 24.53
N ILE A 309 -5.53 23.87 25.09
CA ILE A 309 -6.21 22.56 25.13
C ILE A 309 -7.41 22.61 26.08
N ASP A 310 -7.24 23.26 27.23
CA ASP A 310 -8.29 23.34 28.26
C ASP A 310 -9.53 24.06 27.70
N PHE A 311 -9.30 25.15 26.95
CA PHE A 311 -10.34 25.87 26.21
C PHE A 311 -11.03 24.96 25.19
N LEU A 312 -10.29 24.34 24.27
CA LEU A 312 -10.87 23.48 23.23
C LEU A 312 -11.64 22.30 23.83
N ARG A 313 -11.07 21.65 24.86
CA ARG A 313 -11.71 20.56 25.58
C ARG A 313 -13.00 21.01 26.25
N SER A 314 -13.04 22.21 26.84
CA SER A 314 -14.25 22.74 27.50
C SER A 314 -15.42 22.89 26.51
N VAL A 315 -15.13 23.33 25.27
CA VAL A 315 -16.12 23.46 24.20
C VAL A 315 -16.64 22.09 23.78
N ILE A 316 -15.76 21.12 23.62
CA ILE A 316 -16.11 19.74 23.22
C ILE A 316 -16.97 19.05 24.28
N LEU A 317 -16.68 19.27 25.57
CA LEU A 317 -17.45 18.71 26.67
C LEU A 317 -18.82 19.42 26.90
N GLY A 318 -19.17 20.41 26.07
CA GLY A 318 -20.44 21.13 26.18
C GLY A 318 -20.46 22.16 27.32
N SER A 319 -19.31 22.50 27.89
CA SER A 319 -19.15 23.48 28.95
C SER A 319 -18.13 24.55 28.52
N PRO A 320 -18.41 25.32 27.45
CA PRO A 320 -17.44 26.25 26.86
C PRO A 320 -17.03 27.31 27.89
N ALA A 321 -15.74 27.63 27.92
CA ALA A 321 -15.24 28.73 28.72
C ALA A 321 -15.90 30.06 28.31
N ASP A 322 -16.22 30.90 29.30
CA ASP A 322 -16.78 32.23 29.09
C ASP A 322 -15.69 33.18 28.54
N ILE A 323 -15.71 33.39 27.22
CA ILE A 323 -14.80 34.30 26.51
C ILE A 323 -15.46 35.64 26.25
N GLY A 324 -14.68 36.72 26.28
CA GLY A 324 -15.17 38.04 25.92
C GLY A 324 -15.24 38.29 24.41
N LYS A 325 -15.46 39.56 24.03
CA LYS A 325 -15.65 39.95 22.62
C LYS A 325 -14.33 40.08 21.87
N SER A 326 -13.25 40.45 22.58
CA SER A 326 -11.90 40.58 22.03
C SER A 326 -10.97 39.52 22.65
N VAL A 327 -10.44 38.61 21.82
CA VAL A 327 -9.66 37.44 22.27
C VAL A 327 -8.27 37.46 21.65
N ALA A 328 -7.22 37.29 22.47
CA ALA A 328 -5.87 37.03 21.99
C ALA A 328 -5.49 35.55 22.16
N VAL A 329 -5.03 34.91 21.09
CA VAL A 329 -4.50 33.54 21.10
C VAL A 329 -3.00 33.59 20.91
N CYS A 330 -2.24 33.11 21.89
CA CYS A 330 -0.77 33.12 21.85
C CYS A 330 -0.24 31.78 21.34
N GLY A 331 0.37 31.77 20.16
CA GLY A 331 0.87 30.55 19.52
C GLY A 331 0.89 30.64 18.00
N GLY A 332 1.36 29.59 17.32
CA GLY A 332 1.38 29.54 15.85
C GLY A 332 1.20 28.14 15.25
N GLY A 333 0.92 27.12 16.09
CA GLY A 333 0.64 25.76 15.64
C GLY A 333 -0.86 25.51 15.43
N ASN A 334 -1.23 24.28 15.04
CA ASN A 334 -2.61 23.91 14.77
C ASN A 334 -3.55 24.16 15.96
N THR A 335 -3.11 23.92 17.20
CA THR A 335 -3.90 24.25 18.41
C THR A 335 -4.26 25.74 18.48
N ALA A 336 -3.38 26.63 18.01
CA ALA A 336 -3.67 28.06 17.99
C ALA A 336 -4.71 28.39 16.90
N MET A 337 -4.60 27.79 15.71
CA MET A 337 -5.61 27.94 14.65
C MET A 337 -6.98 27.44 15.11
N ASP A 338 -7.02 26.26 15.73
CA ASP A 338 -8.25 25.67 16.28
C ASP A 338 -8.88 26.57 17.35
N ALA A 339 -8.06 27.11 18.26
CA ALA A 339 -8.54 28.02 19.29
C ALA A 339 -9.09 29.32 18.70
N CYS A 340 -8.40 29.92 17.72
CA CYS A 340 -8.88 31.13 17.05
C CYS A 340 -10.23 30.91 16.37
N ARG A 341 -10.32 29.88 15.53
CA ARG A 341 -11.51 29.55 14.74
C ARG A 341 -12.69 29.12 15.62
N THR A 342 -12.40 28.46 16.75
CA THR A 342 -13.40 28.14 17.77
C THR A 342 -13.89 29.40 18.48
N ALA A 343 -13.01 30.33 18.86
CA ALA A 343 -13.41 31.60 19.47
C ALA A 343 -14.33 32.44 18.56
N VAL A 344 -14.05 32.47 17.25
CA VAL A 344 -14.94 33.11 16.25
C VAL A 344 -16.34 32.49 16.29
N ARG A 345 -16.44 31.15 16.32
CA ARG A 345 -17.72 30.42 16.36
C ARG A 345 -18.48 30.60 17.67
N LEU A 346 -17.79 30.87 18.77
CA LEU A 346 -18.40 31.21 20.06
C LEU A 346 -18.87 32.67 20.15
N GLY A 347 -18.66 33.47 19.09
CA GLY A 347 -19.19 34.83 18.98
C GLY A 347 -18.21 35.94 19.34
N ALA A 348 -16.91 35.65 19.42
CA ALA A 348 -15.90 36.71 19.54
C ALA A 348 -15.95 37.65 18.31
N GLU A 349 -16.04 38.96 18.55
CA GLU A 349 -16.10 39.99 17.50
C GLU A 349 -14.71 40.25 16.90
N LYS A 350 -13.65 40.15 17.72
CA LYS A 350 -12.25 40.28 17.30
C LYS A 350 -11.41 39.16 17.89
N VAL A 351 -10.68 38.47 17.02
CA VAL A 351 -9.76 37.39 17.41
C VAL A 351 -8.39 37.69 16.85
N TYR A 352 -7.41 37.80 17.72
CA TYR A 352 -6.02 38.07 17.40
C TYR A 352 -5.19 36.82 17.60
N ILE A 353 -4.31 36.51 16.66
CA ILE A 353 -3.22 35.59 16.92
C ILE A 353 -1.91 36.34 17.15
N ILE A 354 -1.27 36.02 18.28
CA ILE A 354 0.00 36.59 18.71
C ILE A 354 1.09 35.56 18.43
N TYR A 355 1.94 35.86 17.44
CA TYR A 355 3.03 34.95 17.05
C TYR A 355 4.37 35.67 17.00
N ARG A 356 5.35 35.10 17.68
CA ARG A 356 6.69 35.69 17.86
C ARG A 356 7.59 35.65 16.62
N ARG A 357 7.15 35.02 15.52
CA ARG A 357 7.87 34.96 14.23
C ARG A 357 6.95 35.44 13.09
N THR A 358 7.37 35.28 11.84
CA THR A 358 6.53 35.62 10.69
C THR A 358 5.66 34.43 10.27
N ARG A 359 4.87 34.63 9.21
CA ARG A 359 3.98 33.62 8.65
C ARG A 359 4.75 32.38 8.16
N GLU A 360 5.92 32.59 7.57
CA GLU A 360 6.76 31.56 6.96
C GLU A 360 7.29 30.55 7.98
N GLU A 361 7.51 30.97 9.23
CA GLU A 361 7.93 30.06 10.31
C GLU A 361 6.76 29.50 11.14
N MET A 362 5.50 29.73 10.76
CA MET A 362 4.36 29.14 11.48
C MET A 362 4.37 27.61 11.34
N PRO A 363 4.25 26.86 12.46
CA PRO A 363 4.13 25.41 12.40
C PRO A 363 2.77 24.90 11.88
N ALA A 364 1.73 25.72 11.92
CA ALA A 364 0.41 25.37 11.42
C ALA A 364 0.41 25.12 9.91
N ASP A 365 -0.56 24.33 9.44
CA ASP A 365 -0.73 24.12 8.01
C ASP A 365 -1.14 25.42 7.28
N ALA A 366 -0.64 25.62 6.06
CA ALA A 366 -0.94 26.82 5.28
C ALA A 366 -2.44 27.00 5.05
N LEU A 367 -3.16 25.91 4.79
CA LEU A 367 -4.61 25.95 4.60
C LEU A 367 -5.33 26.40 5.88
N GLU A 368 -4.90 25.92 7.05
CA GLU A 368 -5.50 26.31 8.33
C GLU A 368 -5.27 27.81 8.64
N ILE A 369 -4.10 28.34 8.24
CA ILE A 369 -3.78 29.77 8.36
C ILE A 369 -4.69 30.59 7.44
N ASP A 370 -4.85 30.15 6.18
CA ASP A 370 -5.72 30.82 5.20
C ASP A 370 -7.18 30.81 5.63
N GLU A 371 -7.70 29.66 6.06
CA GLU A 371 -9.08 29.54 6.54
C GLU A 371 -9.33 30.38 7.79
N ALA A 372 -8.37 30.46 8.72
CA ALA A 372 -8.49 31.33 9.90
C ALA A 372 -8.55 32.82 9.49
N GLN A 373 -7.75 33.23 8.51
CA GLN A 373 -7.75 34.60 7.99
C GLN A 373 -9.05 34.93 7.25
N GLU A 374 -9.57 34.01 6.41
CA GLU A 374 -10.90 34.12 5.78
C GLU A 374 -12.02 34.22 6.83
N GLU A 375 -11.84 33.53 7.96
CA GLU A 375 -12.75 33.58 9.11
C GLU A 375 -12.63 34.89 9.93
N GLY A 376 -11.69 35.77 9.62
CA GLY A 376 -11.58 37.12 10.20
C GLY A 376 -10.59 37.22 11.37
N VAL A 377 -9.71 36.22 11.53
CA VAL A 377 -8.64 36.25 12.54
C VAL A 377 -7.55 37.26 12.11
N GLU A 378 -7.19 38.17 13.01
CA GLU A 378 -6.14 39.17 12.79
C GLU A 378 -4.78 38.65 13.27
N PHE A 379 -3.78 38.67 12.39
CA PHE A 379 -2.44 38.13 12.69
C PHE A 379 -1.48 39.24 13.16
N LYS A 380 -0.98 39.10 14.39
CA LYS A 380 0.07 39.94 14.98
C LYS A 380 1.40 39.18 14.97
N PHE A 381 2.07 39.20 13.82
CA PHE A 381 3.40 38.62 13.66
C PHE A 381 4.49 39.42 14.38
N LEU A 382 5.62 38.77 14.65
CA LEU A 382 6.76 39.37 15.34
C LEU A 382 6.37 40.03 16.67
N THR A 383 5.43 39.41 17.40
CA THR A 383 5.01 39.85 18.73
C THR A 383 5.05 38.69 19.72
N ASN A 384 5.54 38.96 20.92
CA ASN A 384 5.60 37.98 22.00
C ASN A 384 4.93 38.54 23.27
N PRO A 385 4.11 37.76 23.99
CA PRO A 385 3.57 38.18 25.28
C PRO A 385 4.69 38.60 26.26
N ASP A 386 4.59 39.81 26.80
CA ASP A 386 5.47 40.34 27.86
C ASP A 386 4.74 40.31 29.21
N LYS A 387 3.50 40.81 29.25
CA LYS A 387 2.68 40.89 30.46
C LYS A 387 1.18 40.87 30.15
N ILE A 388 0.40 40.15 30.94
CA ILE A 388 -1.06 40.22 30.91
C ILE A 388 -1.53 41.36 31.82
N LEU A 389 -2.29 42.29 31.26
CA LEU A 389 -2.85 43.42 31.98
C LEU A 389 -4.18 43.01 32.62
N THR A 390 -4.36 43.35 33.89
CA THR A 390 -5.54 42.97 34.66
C THR A 390 -6.20 44.17 35.32
N ARG A 391 -7.52 44.11 35.45
CA ARG A 391 -8.35 45.00 36.25
C ARG A 391 -9.24 44.13 37.13
N ASP A 392 -9.20 44.33 38.44
CA ASP A 392 -9.95 43.53 39.43
C ASP A 392 -9.72 42.01 39.30
N GLY A 393 -8.50 41.59 38.95
CA GLY A 393 -8.14 40.18 38.77
C GLY A 393 -8.60 39.54 37.45
N LYS A 394 -9.31 40.29 36.59
CA LYS A 394 -9.72 39.87 35.25
C LYS A 394 -8.83 40.50 34.17
N VAL A 395 -8.58 39.76 33.10
CA VAL A 395 -7.88 40.26 31.91
C VAL A 395 -8.59 41.50 31.34
N CYS A 396 -7.82 42.53 31.02
CA CYS A 396 -8.30 43.70 30.27
C CYS A 396 -7.35 44.09 29.11
N GLY A 397 -6.25 43.38 28.92
CA GLY A 397 -5.29 43.64 27.85
C GLY A 397 -4.05 42.76 27.92
N ILE A 398 -3.22 42.85 26.90
CA ILE A 398 -1.93 42.18 26.81
C ILE A 398 -0.86 43.16 26.31
N LYS A 399 0.25 43.23 27.03
CA LYS A 399 1.46 43.93 26.60
C LYS A 399 2.34 42.97 25.80
N LEU A 400 2.70 43.39 24.60
CA LEU A 400 3.43 42.62 23.62
C LEU A 400 4.82 43.24 23.40
N GLN A 401 5.85 42.42 23.52
CA GLN A 401 7.19 42.75 23.08
C GLN A 401 7.28 42.60 21.55
N ILE A 402 7.78 43.63 20.87
CA ILE A 402 8.02 43.56 19.42
C ILE A 402 9.34 42.82 19.16
N MET A 403 9.31 41.91 18.20
CA MET A 403 10.41 41.03 17.84
C MET A 403 10.96 41.36 16.45
N GLU A 404 12.16 40.87 16.17
CA GLU A 404 12.73 40.72 14.84
C GLU A 404 13.28 39.30 14.67
N LEU A 405 13.53 38.90 13.42
CA LEU A 405 14.12 37.59 13.15
C LEU A 405 15.64 37.68 13.20
N GLY A 406 16.25 36.94 14.12
CA GLY A 406 17.68 36.67 14.15
C GLY A 406 18.07 35.50 13.27
N GLU A 407 19.23 34.90 13.57
CA GLU A 407 19.76 33.75 12.85
C GLU A 407 18.89 32.49 12.99
N PRO A 408 18.88 31.60 11.97
CA PRO A 408 18.28 30.27 12.07
C PRO A 408 18.83 29.46 13.25
N ASP A 409 17.94 28.72 13.93
CA ASP A 409 18.32 27.69 14.89
C ASP A 409 18.72 26.38 14.18
N ALA A 410 19.11 25.36 14.96
CA ALA A 410 19.50 24.05 14.43
C ALA A 410 18.37 23.33 13.66
N SER A 411 17.11 23.76 13.81
CA SER A 411 15.97 23.27 13.03
C SER A 411 15.74 24.07 11.73
N GLY A 412 16.60 25.06 11.45
CA GLY A 412 16.48 25.97 10.32
C GLY A 412 15.48 27.13 10.55
N ARG A 413 14.84 27.20 11.73
CA ARG A 413 13.85 28.25 12.03
C ARG A 413 14.53 29.47 12.63
N ARG A 414 14.23 30.66 12.11
CA ARG A 414 14.81 31.90 12.63
C ARG A 414 14.42 32.14 14.09
N LYS A 415 15.42 32.51 14.90
CA LYS A 415 15.24 32.82 16.31
C LYS A 415 14.57 34.19 16.44
N PRO A 416 13.49 34.32 17.23
CA PRO A 416 12.92 35.63 17.52
C PRO A 416 13.83 36.38 18.52
N VAL A 417 14.20 37.62 18.20
CA VAL A 417 15.02 38.51 19.02
C VAL A 417 14.18 39.72 19.40
N ALA A 418 14.21 40.12 20.67
CA ALA A 418 13.42 41.28 21.14
C ALA A 418 14.06 42.58 20.65
N ILE A 419 13.26 43.49 20.09
CA ILE A 419 13.69 44.86 19.82
C ILE A 419 13.61 45.64 21.14
N GLU A 420 14.77 46.01 21.66
CA GLU A 420 14.87 46.64 22.97
C GLU A 420 13.99 47.91 23.09
N GLY A 421 13.24 48.01 24.20
CA GLY A 421 12.36 49.14 24.49
C GLY A 421 11.07 49.23 23.66
N LYS A 422 10.84 48.34 22.69
CA LYS A 422 9.69 48.42 21.78
C LYS A 422 8.54 47.49 22.21
N PHE A 423 7.45 48.08 22.68
CA PHE A 423 6.24 47.37 23.11
C PHE A 423 4.98 47.89 22.41
N GLU A 424 4.00 47.01 22.24
CA GLU A 424 2.62 47.33 21.83
C GLU A 424 1.67 46.84 22.93
N THR A 425 0.55 47.52 23.13
CA THR A 425 -0.51 47.06 24.04
C THR A 425 -1.78 46.81 23.25
N LEU A 426 -2.41 45.67 23.49
CA LEU A 426 -3.64 45.26 22.85
C LEU A 426 -4.73 45.06 23.90
N GLU A 427 -5.87 45.74 23.73
CA GLU A 427 -7.04 45.57 24.61
C GLU A 427 -7.79 44.30 24.24
N VAL A 428 -7.86 43.37 25.19
CA VAL A 428 -8.52 42.07 25.05
C VAL A 428 -9.21 41.70 26.35
N ASP A 429 -10.30 40.95 26.22
CA ASP A 429 -11.10 40.46 27.34
C ASP A 429 -10.67 39.04 27.76
N SER A 430 -9.98 38.32 26.87
CA SER A 430 -9.56 36.94 27.08
C SER A 430 -8.24 36.63 26.38
N VAL A 431 -7.44 35.76 26.99
CA VAL A 431 -6.17 35.28 26.44
C VAL A 431 -6.14 33.76 26.45
N ILE A 432 -5.79 33.14 25.31
CA ILE A 432 -5.70 31.68 25.17
C ILE A 432 -4.24 31.29 24.89
N MET A 433 -3.66 30.47 25.77
CA MET A 433 -2.27 30.02 25.71
C MET A 433 -2.12 28.75 24.87
N ALA A 434 -1.82 28.88 23.59
CA ALA A 434 -1.62 27.77 22.65
C ALA A 434 -0.13 27.55 22.31
N ILE A 435 0.73 27.54 23.33
CA ILE A 435 2.21 27.50 23.19
C ILE A 435 2.84 26.12 23.41
N GLY A 436 2.05 25.06 23.57
CA GLY A 436 2.53 23.68 23.71
C GLY A 436 1.81 22.91 24.80
N GLN A 437 2.15 21.63 24.90
CA GLN A 437 1.50 20.66 25.78
C GLN A 437 2.57 19.87 26.56
N LYS A 438 2.21 19.36 27.74
CA LYS A 438 3.06 18.48 28.55
C LYS A 438 2.26 17.31 29.15
N PRO A 439 2.88 16.15 29.38
CA PRO A 439 2.23 15.06 30.09
C PRO A 439 2.07 15.35 31.58
N GLU A 440 1.07 14.71 32.18
CA GLU A 440 0.91 14.61 33.63
C GLU A 440 1.28 13.19 34.05
N LEU A 441 2.33 13.06 34.85
CA LEU A 441 2.85 11.75 35.26
C LEU A 441 2.29 11.28 36.62
N SER A 442 1.21 11.90 37.10
CA SER A 442 0.51 11.43 38.31
C SER A 442 -0.01 10.01 38.09
N GLY A 443 0.34 9.08 38.97
CA GLY A 443 0.06 7.64 38.82
C GLY A 443 1.13 6.84 38.07
N PHE A 444 2.19 7.51 37.58
CA PHE A 444 3.33 6.90 36.89
C PHE A 444 4.67 7.22 37.57
N GLU A 445 4.65 7.59 38.85
CA GLU A 445 5.83 8.05 39.60
C GLU A 445 6.95 6.98 39.69
N ALA A 446 6.59 5.70 39.52
CA ALA A 446 7.55 4.59 39.48
C ALA A 446 8.35 4.51 38.16
N LEU A 447 7.91 5.21 37.10
CA LEU A 447 8.60 5.25 35.82
C LEU A 447 9.66 6.35 35.80
N ASP A 448 10.84 6.04 35.25
CA ASP A 448 11.89 7.03 35.08
C ASP A 448 11.42 8.17 34.16
N ALA A 449 11.66 9.41 34.57
CA ALA A 449 11.34 10.59 33.77
C ALA A 449 12.58 11.13 33.05
N THR A 450 12.38 11.62 31.84
CA THR A 450 13.39 12.40 31.12
C THR A 450 13.55 13.78 31.76
N ASN A 451 14.61 14.50 31.38
CA ASN A 451 14.82 15.90 31.78
C ASN A 451 13.71 16.87 31.32
N ARG A 452 12.82 16.45 30.41
CA ARG A 452 11.67 17.21 29.93
C ARG A 452 10.38 16.90 30.70
N GLY A 453 10.44 16.01 31.70
CA GLY A 453 9.26 15.57 32.45
C GLY A 453 8.34 14.65 31.63
N THR A 454 8.90 13.90 30.67
CA THR A 454 8.20 12.83 29.94
C THR A 454 8.70 11.46 30.41
N ILE A 455 8.00 10.37 30.09
CA ILE A 455 8.41 9.00 30.43
C ILE A 455 9.65 8.62 29.62
N SER A 456 10.68 8.11 30.30
CA SER A 456 11.88 7.54 29.69
C SER A 456 11.61 6.12 29.20
N ALA A 457 11.88 5.88 27.92
CA ALA A 457 11.77 4.55 27.33
C ALA A 457 12.93 4.29 26.35
N ASP A 458 13.34 3.04 26.17
CA ASP A 458 14.35 2.70 25.17
C ASP A 458 13.83 2.94 23.73
N GLU A 459 14.62 3.56 22.86
CA GLU A 459 14.15 3.97 21.52
C GLU A 459 13.92 2.79 20.56
N SER A 460 14.56 1.65 20.79
CA SER A 460 14.41 0.46 19.95
C SER A 460 13.34 -0.47 20.49
N THR A 461 13.28 -0.66 21.81
CA THR A 461 12.43 -1.66 22.47
C THR A 461 11.20 -1.05 23.15
N PHE A 462 11.11 0.27 23.30
CA PHE A 462 10.03 0.99 23.97
C PHE A 462 9.83 0.62 25.45
N ARG A 463 10.78 -0.14 26.03
CA ARG A 463 10.73 -0.57 27.43
C ARG A 463 11.05 0.58 28.36
N THR A 464 10.37 0.63 29.49
CA THR A 464 10.71 1.53 30.60
C THR A 464 11.72 0.84 31.53
N ASN A 465 12.01 1.48 32.66
CA ASN A 465 12.76 0.89 33.77
C ASN A 465 12.06 -0.32 34.43
N ILE A 466 10.76 -0.52 34.20
CA ILE A 466 9.99 -1.62 34.79
C ILE A 466 9.79 -2.74 33.77
N GLU A 467 10.17 -3.97 34.13
CA GLU A 467 9.92 -5.15 33.29
C GLU A 467 8.43 -5.38 33.02
N GLY A 468 8.09 -5.70 31.77
CA GLY A 468 6.71 -5.86 31.30
C GLY A 468 6.00 -4.54 30.97
N VAL A 469 6.62 -3.39 31.25
CA VAL A 469 6.04 -2.06 30.98
C VAL A 469 6.75 -1.37 29.82
N PHE A 470 5.95 -0.87 28.88
CA PHE A 470 6.37 -0.14 27.69
C PHE A 470 5.73 1.24 27.67
N ALA A 471 6.32 2.20 26.98
CA ALA A 471 5.72 3.54 26.82
C ALA A 471 5.81 4.04 25.37
N ILE A 472 4.76 4.72 24.90
CA ILE A 472 4.66 5.26 23.52
C ILE A 472 3.92 6.61 23.46
N GLY A 473 4.07 7.34 22.35
CA GLY A 473 3.28 8.53 22.03
C GLY A 473 3.75 9.78 22.76
N ASP A 474 2.87 10.78 22.85
CA ASP A 474 3.21 12.15 23.28
C ASP A 474 3.80 12.28 24.69
N ALA A 475 3.65 11.23 25.51
CA ALA A 475 4.16 11.20 26.87
C ALA A 475 5.60 10.65 26.99
N THR A 476 6.27 10.31 25.89
CA THR A 476 7.59 9.66 25.89
C THR A 476 8.75 10.60 25.50
N ASN A 477 9.93 10.06 25.23
CA ASN A 477 11.18 10.78 24.91
C ASN A 477 11.02 11.97 23.95
N LYS A 478 10.20 11.83 22.90
CA LYS A 478 10.01 12.88 21.88
C LYS A 478 9.07 14.01 22.33
N GLY A 479 8.21 13.75 23.30
CA GLY A 479 7.14 14.65 23.72
C GLY A 479 6.01 14.74 22.70
N ALA A 480 5.15 15.75 22.85
CA ALA A 480 3.97 15.96 22.02
C ALA A 480 4.32 16.17 20.53
N ASP A 481 3.69 15.39 19.66
CA ASP A 481 3.85 15.43 18.22
C ASP A 481 2.49 15.24 17.50
N ILE A 482 2.51 15.03 16.20
CA ILE A 482 1.32 14.85 15.37
C ILE A 482 0.72 13.44 15.58
N ALA A 483 -0.60 13.29 15.50
CA ALA A 483 -1.29 12.03 15.76
C ALA A 483 -0.74 10.82 14.97
N ILE A 484 -0.32 11.04 13.72
CA ILE A 484 0.27 9.99 12.87
C ILE A 484 1.63 9.48 13.38
N ALA A 485 2.39 10.30 14.14
CA ALA A 485 3.62 9.87 14.79
C ALA A 485 3.34 8.90 15.94
N ALA A 486 2.33 9.19 16.77
CA ALA A 486 1.88 8.28 17.83
C ALA A 486 1.41 6.92 17.26
N ILE A 487 0.67 6.93 16.15
CA ILE A 487 0.28 5.69 15.43
C ILE A 487 1.51 4.91 14.94
N GLY A 488 2.51 5.63 14.41
CA GLY A 488 3.75 5.02 13.93
C GLY A 488 4.60 4.40 15.05
N GLU A 489 4.63 5.00 16.24
CA GLU A 489 5.28 4.41 17.42
C GLU A 489 4.52 3.21 17.95
N ALA A 490 3.18 3.29 18.00
CA ALA A 490 2.32 2.18 18.40
C ALA A 490 2.54 0.93 17.53
N GLN A 491 2.68 1.10 16.21
CA GLN A 491 2.99 -0.01 15.30
C GLN A 491 4.32 -0.69 15.64
N LYS A 492 5.35 0.11 15.92
CA LYS A 492 6.71 -0.38 16.21
C LYS A 492 6.71 -1.11 17.55
N SER A 493 6.14 -0.47 18.58
CA SER A 493 6.01 -1.03 19.93
C SER A 493 5.20 -2.33 19.94
N ALA A 494 4.07 -2.40 19.24
CA ALA A 494 3.26 -3.62 19.17
C ALA A 494 4.05 -4.84 18.63
N SER A 495 5.00 -4.63 17.71
CA SER A 495 5.88 -5.70 17.23
C SER A 495 6.90 -6.14 18.29
N VAL A 496 7.42 -5.20 19.08
CA VAL A 496 8.35 -5.50 20.18
C VAL A 496 7.61 -6.24 21.30
N VAL A 497 6.45 -5.75 21.72
CA VAL A 497 5.62 -6.37 22.76
C VAL A 497 5.22 -7.79 22.37
N ASP A 498 4.80 -8.02 21.12
CA ASP A 498 4.52 -9.36 20.62
C ASP A 498 5.75 -10.28 20.66
N SER A 499 6.94 -9.78 20.32
CA SER A 499 8.16 -10.58 20.48
C SER A 499 8.43 -10.93 21.94
N TYR A 500 8.30 -9.94 22.84
CA TYR A 500 8.52 -10.07 24.28
C TYR A 500 7.63 -11.16 24.88
N LEU A 501 6.35 -11.15 24.53
CA LEU A 501 5.37 -12.14 24.98
C LEU A 501 5.62 -13.56 24.44
N ARG A 502 6.40 -13.69 23.36
CA ARG A 502 6.89 -14.98 22.82
C ARG A 502 8.23 -15.41 23.43
N GLY A 503 8.74 -14.68 24.41
CA GLY A 503 9.98 -15.01 25.14
C GLY A 503 11.27 -14.47 24.52
N ASN A 504 11.20 -13.59 23.51
CA ASN A 504 12.37 -12.95 22.90
C ASN A 504 12.18 -11.43 22.87
N ILE A 505 13.24 -10.62 22.96
CA ILE A 505 13.09 -9.16 22.77
C ILE A 505 13.80 -8.76 21.49
N ILE A 506 13.02 -8.51 20.45
CA ILE A 506 13.52 -8.04 19.16
C ILE A 506 13.18 -6.56 19.05
N GLY A 507 14.17 -5.71 19.32
CA GLY A 507 14.03 -4.26 19.17
C GLY A 507 13.73 -3.86 17.73
N TYR A 508 12.98 -2.77 17.58
CA TYR A 508 12.71 -2.18 16.28
C TYR A 508 14.02 -1.66 15.67
N LYS A 509 14.25 -2.05 14.41
CA LYS A 509 15.29 -1.49 13.54
C LYS A 509 14.65 -0.79 12.36
N LYS A 510 15.14 0.40 12.03
CA LYS A 510 14.72 1.10 10.81
C LYS A 510 15.12 0.27 9.60
N PRO A 511 14.21 -0.01 8.65
CA PRO A 511 14.56 -0.74 7.45
C PRO A 511 15.64 -0.03 6.65
N ILE A 512 16.57 -0.82 6.11
CA ILE A 512 17.65 -0.34 5.27
C ILE A 512 17.16 -0.29 3.83
N LEU A 513 17.18 0.90 3.23
CA LEU A 513 16.57 1.21 1.93
C LEU A 513 17.50 2.12 1.13
N VAL A 514 17.47 2.00 -0.20
CA VAL A 514 18.12 2.96 -1.11
C VAL A 514 17.15 4.09 -1.41
N GLU A 515 17.65 5.32 -1.32
CA GLU A 515 16.96 6.56 -1.65
C GLU A 515 17.78 7.31 -2.70
N ARG A 516 17.10 7.88 -3.69
CA ARG A 516 17.70 8.68 -4.77
C ARG A 516 17.36 10.16 -4.58
N GLU A 517 18.34 11.01 -4.74
CA GLU A 517 18.10 12.46 -4.85
C GLU A 517 17.64 12.79 -6.27
N ILE A 518 16.58 13.61 -6.36
CA ILE A 518 15.97 14.00 -7.63
C ILE A 518 15.69 15.49 -7.62
N THR A 519 16.00 16.13 -8.74
CA THR A 519 15.83 17.56 -9.00
C THR A 519 14.61 17.82 -9.90
N ALA A 520 14.27 19.10 -10.07
CA ALA A 520 13.22 19.50 -11.02
C ALA A 520 13.62 19.20 -12.47
N ASP A 521 14.90 19.36 -12.81
CA ASP A 521 15.43 19.09 -14.16
C ASP A 521 15.26 17.62 -14.57
N ASP A 522 15.43 16.69 -13.62
CA ASP A 522 15.21 15.25 -13.84
C ASP A 522 13.74 14.90 -14.17
N LEU A 523 12.81 15.82 -13.93
CA LEU A 523 11.37 15.64 -14.11
C LEU A 523 10.77 16.67 -15.10
N ALA A 524 11.62 17.38 -15.85
CA ALA A 524 11.19 18.42 -16.78
C ALA A 524 10.34 17.87 -17.96
N ASP A 525 10.41 16.57 -18.22
CA ASP A 525 9.62 15.86 -19.24
C ASP A 525 8.18 15.55 -18.79
N ARG A 526 7.85 15.79 -17.51
CA ARG A 526 6.54 15.43 -16.94
C ARG A 526 5.49 16.49 -17.23
N GLU A 527 4.30 16.01 -17.60
CA GLU A 527 3.14 16.87 -17.86
C GLU A 527 2.64 17.56 -16.58
N HIS A 528 2.32 18.86 -16.71
CA HIS A 528 1.66 19.66 -15.67
C HIS A 528 0.15 19.42 -15.69
N ILE A 529 -0.42 19.02 -14.55
CA ILE A 529 -1.82 18.69 -14.36
C ILE A 529 -2.29 19.37 -13.06
N ALA A 530 -3.26 20.27 -13.15
CA ALA A 530 -3.75 21.01 -11.98
C ALA A 530 -4.21 20.09 -10.83
N ARG A 531 -3.91 20.50 -9.59
CA ARG A 531 -4.34 19.80 -8.37
C ARG A 531 -5.84 19.92 -8.17
N GLU A 532 -6.50 18.81 -7.82
CA GLU A 532 -7.91 18.82 -7.45
C GLU A 532 -8.09 19.57 -6.13
N LYS A 533 -8.95 20.60 -6.17
CA LYS A 533 -9.22 21.45 -5.00
C LYS A 533 -10.22 20.79 -4.07
N MET A 534 -9.87 20.72 -2.77
CA MET A 534 -10.80 20.28 -1.74
C MET A 534 -12.01 21.20 -1.70
N ARG A 535 -13.21 20.62 -1.74
CA ARG A 535 -14.44 21.38 -1.57
C ARG A 535 -14.59 21.71 -0.10
N VAL A 536 -14.80 22.98 0.20
CA VAL A 536 -14.94 23.49 1.56
C VAL A 536 -16.19 24.35 1.67
N LEU A 537 -16.79 24.41 2.85
CA LEU A 537 -17.90 25.33 3.13
C LEU A 537 -17.47 26.79 2.87
N PRO A 538 -18.34 27.73 2.45
CA PRO A 538 -17.97 29.14 2.32
C PRO A 538 -17.65 29.79 3.69
N PRO A 539 -16.70 30.76 3.77
CA PRO A 539 -16.30 31.40 5.03
C PRO A 539 -17.46 31.94 5.88
N ASP A 540 -18.47 32.58 5.25
CA ASP A 540 -19.63 33.15 5.96
C ASP A 540 -20.49 32.10 6.66
N LYS A 541 -20.46 30.85 6.18
CA LYS A 541 -21.12 29.71 6.84
C LYS A 541 -20.23 29.11 7.93
N ARG A 542 -18.94 28.93 7.64
CA ARG A 542 -17.96 28.34 8.58
C ARG A 542 -17.95 29.05 9.94
N LYS A 543 -18.01 30.38 9.95
CA LYS A 543 -17.95 31.19 11.19
C LYS A 543 -19.14 31.00 12.13
N ARG A 544 -20.25 30.41 11.65
CA ARG A 544 -21.55 30.41 12.37
C ARG A 544 -21.99 29.04 12.86
N ASN A 545 -21.22 28.00 12.58
CA ASN A 545 -21.55 26.64 13.01
C ASN A 545 -20.28 25.79 13.22
N PHE A 546 -20.50 24.59 13.73
CA PHE A 546 -19.46 23.58 13.93
C PHE A 546 -19.59 22.43 12.91
N ASP A 547 -20.24 22.68 11.77
CA ASP A 547 -20.37 21.69 10.69
C ASP A 547 -18.99 21.38 10.09
N GLU A 548 -18.83 20.18 9.53
CA GLU A 548 -17.58 19.78 8.88
C GLU A 548 -17.23 20.74 7.74
N VAL A 549 -16.04 21.34 7.80
CA VAL A 549 -15.61 22.34 6.81
C VAL A 549 -15.26 21.69 5.48
N THR A 550 -14.59 20.54 5.50
CA THR A 550 -14.15 19.81 4.32
C THR A 550 -15.22 18.83 3.84
N LEU A 551 -15.64 18.93 2.57
CA LEU A 551 -16.74 18.15 2.00
C LEU A 551 -16.27 16.88 1.24
N GLY A 552 -14.97 16.59 1.28
CA GLY A 552 -14.38 15.43 0.61
C GLY A 552 -14.39 15.49 -0.93
N PHE A 553 -13.65 14.55 -1.52
CA PHE A 553 -13.65 14.33 -2.97
C PHE A 553 -14.80 13.43 -3.42
N THR A 554 -15.30 13.70 -4.62
CA THR A 554 -16.11 12.73 -5.38
C THR A 554 -15.20 11.62 -5.93
N ASP A 555 -15.75 10.47 -6.34
CA ASP A 555 -14.96 9.38 -6.93
C ASP A 555 -14.18 9.83 -8.17
N GLU A 556 -14.80 10.64 -9.03
CA GLU A 556 -14.12 11.18 -10.22
C GLU A 556 -12.95 12.11 -9.84
N GLN A 557 -13.15 13.01 -8.87
CA GLN A 557 -12.07 13.89 -8.40
C GLN A 557 -10.93 13.10 -7.77
N ALA A 558 -11.26 12.10 -6.93
CA ALA A 558 -10.27 11.25 -6.29
C ALA A 558 -9.44 10.48 -7.33
N ARG A 559 -10.08 9.89 -8.34
CA ARG A 559 -9.39 9.19 -9.44
C ARG A 559 -8.50 10.11 -10.27
N ARG A 560 -8.97 11.32 -10.60
CA ARG A 560 -8.18 12.31 -11.35
C ARG A 560 -6.97 12.77 -10.55
N GLU A 561 -7.16 13.11 -9.27
CA GLU A 561 -6.06 13.51 -8.38
C GLU A 561 -5.03 12.40 -8.19
N ALA A 562 -5.51 11.18 -7.95
CA ALA A 562 -4.65 10.01 -7.80
C ALA A 562 -3.85 9.68 -9.08
N SER A 563 -4.45 9.89 -10.26
CA SER A 563 -3.81 9.68 -11.56
C SER A 563 -2.62 10.61 -11.82
N ARG A 564 -2.45 11.68 -11.04
CA ARG A 564 -1.28 12.58 -11.13
C ARG A 564 -0.01 11.98 -10.51
N CYS A 565 -0.12 10.90 -9.72
CA CYS A 565 1.03 10.26 -9.05
C CYS A 565 2.14 9.87 -10.04
N LEU A 566 3.41 10.09 -9.67
CA LEU A 566 4.60 9.83 -10.50
C LEU A 566 5.22 8.43 -10.28
N GLU A 567 4.66 7.60 -9.40
CA GLU A 567 5.12 6.22 -9.17
C GLU A 567 6.62 6.13 -8.80
N CYS A 568 7.07 7.02 -7.93
CA CYS A 568 8.49 7.26 -7.64
C CYS A 568 9.24 6.08 -6.98
N GLY A 569 8.55 5.19 -6.27
CA GLY A 569 9.13 4.03 -5.60
C GLY A 569 9.24 2.79 -6.49
N CYS A 570 9.99 1.77 -6.05
CA CYS A 570 10.13 0.53 -6.79
C CYS A 570 8.80 -0.23 -6.90
N LEU A 571 8.45 -0.65 -8.12
CA LEU A 571 7.23 -1.41 -8.43
C LEU A 571 7.26 -2.85 -7.88
N ASP A 572 8.43 -3.38 -7.54
CA ASP A 572 8.62 -4.77 -7.08
C ASP A 572 9.09 -4.87 -5.61
N TYR A 573 8.88 -3.80 -4.81
CA TYR A 573 9.41 -3.69 -3.44
C TYR A 573 9.09 -4.91 -2.56
N TYR A 574 7.84 -5.40 -2.59
CA TYR A 574 7.40 -6.51 -1.73
C TYR A 574 8.01 -7.87 -2.11
N ARG A 575 8.60 -8.01 -3.30
CA ARG A 575 9.25 -9.24 -3.79
C ARG A 575 10.78 -9.12 -3.87
N CYS A 576 11.33 -7.93 -3.66
CA CYS A 576 12.75 -7.66 -3.78
C CYS A 576 13.56 -8.46 -2.74
N LYS A 577 14.17 -9.56 -3.19
CA LYS A 577 15.04 -10.43 -2.37
C LYS A 577 16.25 -9.68 -1.86
N LEU A 578 16.78 -8.73 -2.64
CA LEU A 578 17.93 -7.93 -2.24
C LEU A 578 17.65 -7.09 -0.99
N VAL A 579 16.53 -6.36 -0.96
CA VAL A 579 16.13 -5.58 0.22
C VAL A 579 15.84 -6.49 1.41
N SER A 580 15.14 -7.61 1.18
CA SER A 580 14.87 -8.60 2.23
C SER A 580 16.16 -9.12 2.89
N TYR A 581 17.14 -9.54 2.09
CA TYR A 581 18.41 -10.04 2.61
C TYR A 581 19.28 -8.93 3.20
N ALA A 582 19.29 -7.72 2.63
CA ALA A 582 20.00 -6.57 3.20
C ALA A 582 19.53 -6.28 4.63
N ASN A 583 18.21 -6.33 4.86
CA ASN A 583 17.64 -6.15 6.19
C ASN A 583 17.89 -7.36 7.11
N LYS A 584 17.77 -8.60 6.60
CA LYS A 584 18.04 -9.84 7.37
C LYS A 584 19.46 -9.87 7.91
N TYR A 585 20.43 -9.46 7.09
CA TYR A 585 21.85 -9.53 7.44
C TYR A 585 22.45 -8.21 7.91
N ASP A 586 21.67 -7.14 8.05
CA ASP A 586 22.11 -5.82 8.55
C ASP A 586 23.24 -5.21 7.69
N ALA A 587 23.01 -5.15 6.38
CA ALA A 587 23.99 -4.64 5.40
C ALA A 587 24.05 -3.11 5.40
N ASP A 588 25.26 -2.55 5.32
CA ASP A 588 25.48 -1.10 5.24
C ASP A 588 25.77 -0.62 3.80
N PHE A 589 24.86 0.20 3.26
CA PHE A 589 24.98 0.79 1.92
C PHE A 589 26.13 1.80 1.78
N SER A 590 26.55 2.40 2.88
CA SER A 590 27.60 3.42 2.88
C SER A 590 29.00 2.84 2.98
N ARG A 591 29.14 1.53 3.20
CA ARG A 591 30.44 0.89 3.41
C ARG A 591 31.34 0.96 2.17
N PHE A 592 30.76 0.78 0.99
CA PHE A 592 31.47 0.80 -0.29
C PHE A 592 30.91 1.93 -1.16
N VAL A 593 31.47 3.12 -0.99
CA VAL A 593 31.16 4.28 -1.85
C VAL A 593 32.12 4.26 -3.04
N GLY A 594 31.57 4.42 -4.24
CA GLY A 594 32.33 4.48 -5.49
C GLY A 594 31.51 5.11 -6.59
N GLU A 595 32.13 5.26 -7.76
CA GLU A 595 31.46 5.68 -8.98
C GLU A 595 30.34 4.69 -9.33
N LYS A 596 29.16 5.21 -9.65
CA LYS A 596 27.98 4.40 -9.98
C LYS A 596 27.89 4.22 -11.48
N SER A 597 27.47 3.04 -11.92
CA SER A 597 27.14 2.77 -13.31
C SER A 597 26.02 3.70 -13.79
N PRO A 598 26.05 4.15 -15.05
CA PRO A 598 24.95 4.93 -15.61
C PRO A 598 23.62 4.17 -15.52
N ALA A 599 22.67 4.72 -14.77
CA ALA A 599 21.32 4.20 -14.67
C ALA A 599 20.50 4.69 -15.87
N LYS A 600 19.91 3.77 -16.62
CA LYS A 600 18.96 4.04 -17.70
C LYS A 600 17.67 3.28 -17.42
N LYS A 601 16.56 4.01 -17.47
CA LYS A 601 15.22 3.45 -17.52
C LYS A 601 14.81 3.29 -18.99
N ASP A 602 14.43 2.09 -19.37
CA ASP A 602 14.04 1.70 -20.72
C ASP A 602 12.61 1.19 -20.68
N GLU A 603 11.72 1.97 -21.31
CA GLU A 603 10.28 1.74 -21.37
C GLU A 603 9.83 1.46 -22.81
N GLU A 604 10.73 1.17 -23.75
CA GLU A 604 10.35 1.00 -25.17
C GLU A 604 9.69 -0.37 -25.44
N HIS A 605 10.04 -1.40 -24.67
CA HIS A 605 9.45 -2.72 -24.83
C HIS A 605 7.97 -2.73 -24.42
N LYS A 606 7.12 -3.41 -25.21
CA LYS A 606 5.65 -3.44 -25.00
C LYS A 606 5.24 -3.86 -23.58
N TYR A 607 5.81 -4.95 -23.06
CA TYR A 607 5.39 -5.54 -21.77
C TYR A 607 6.39 -5.39 -20.62
N ILE A 608 7.61 -4.88 -20.88
CA ILE A 608 8.72 -4.98 -19.92
C ILE A 608 9.30 -3.60 -19.71
N LEU A 609 9.49 -3.23 -18.45
CA LEU A 609 10.23 -2.06 -18.04
C LEU A 609 11.57 -2.52 -17.46
N ARG A 610 12.65 -1.90 -17.96
CA ARG A 610 14.01 -2.19 -17.48
C ARG A 610 14.61 -0.96 -16.83
N ASP A 611 15.10 -1.12 -15.62
CA ASP A 611 15.76 -0.09 -14.84
C ASP A 611 17.16 -0.59 -14.45
N SER A 612 18.19 -0.17 -15.20
CA SER A 612 19.56 -0.65 -14.95
C SER A 612 20.12 -0.16 -13.62
N GLY A 613 19.58 0.92 -13.04
CA GLY A 613 19.99 1.43 -11.73
C GLY A 613 19.62 0.51 -10.56
N LYS A 614 18.79 -0.50 -10.78
CA LYS A 614 18.44 -1.54 -9.78
C LYS A 614 19.16 -2.87 -10.04
N CYS A 615 19.94 -2.97 -11.12
CA CYS A 615 20.56 -4.22 -11.52
C CYS A 615 21.79 -4.53 -10.66
N ILE A 616 21.85 -5.73 -10.08
CA ILE A 616 23.02 -6.22 -9.32
C ILE A 616 23.89 -7.18 -10.13
N LEU A 617 23.75 -7.17 -11.46
CA LEU A 617 24.51 -8.02 -12.40
C LEU A 617 24.52 -9.52 -12.06
N CYS A 618 23.43 -10.04 -11.46
CA CYS A 618 23.33 -11.45 -11.11
C CYS A 618 23.34 -12.40 -12.32
N GLY A 619 23.11 -11.86 -13.53
CA GLY A 619 23.09 -12.56 -14.81
C GLY A 619 21.95 -13.57 -14.99
N LEU A 620 20.98 -13.63 -14.07
CA LEU A 620 19.92 -14.64 -14.10
C LEU A 620 19.02 -14.47 -15.32
N CYS A 621 18.67 -13.22 -15.65
CA CYS A 621 17.92 -12.85 -16.84
C CYS A 621 18.64 -13.26 -18.14
N VAL A 622 19.96 -13.09 -18.21
CA VAL A 622 20.80 -13.49 -19.36
C VAL A 622 20.83 -15.01 -19.51
N ARG A 623 21.04 -15.74 -18.41
CA ARG A 623 21.11 -17.20 -18.44
C ARG A 623 19.77 -17.85 -18.76
N VAL A 624 18.64 -17.38 -18.21
CA VAL A 624 17.34 -17.96 -18.55
C VAL A 624 16.97 -17.70 -20.00
N CYS A 625 17.31 -16.51 -20.53
CA CYS A 625 17.04 -16.16 -21.93
C CYS A 625 17.84 -17.02 -22.93
N SER A 626 19.09 -17.38 -22.59
CA SER A 626 19.97 -18.15 -23.47
C SER A 626 19.88 -19.66 -23.24
N GLN A 627 19.85 -20.13 -21.99
CA GLN A 627 19.96 -21.56 -21.66
C GLN A 627 18.60 -22.27 -21.60
N VAL A 628 17.53 -21.54 -21.28
CA VAL A 628 16.18 -22.11 -21.14
C VAL A 628 15.33 -21.82 -22.37
N MET A 629 15.35 -20.57 -22.83
CA MET A 629 14.53 -20.16 -23.99
C MET A 629 15.27 -20.25 -25.33
N ASP A 630 16.59 -20.43 -25.34
CA ASP A 630 17.44 -20.47 -26.56
C ASP A 630 17.28 -19.23 -27.47
N ILE A 631 17.15 -18.05 -26.86
CA ILE A 631 16.97 -16.77 -27.58
C ILE A 631 18.20 -15.87 -27.48
N GLY A 632 18.71 -15.65 -26.26
CA GLY A 632 19.88 -14.78 -26.06
C GLY A 632 19.65 -13.28 -26.34
N ALA A 633 18.42 -12.77 -26.21
CA ALA A 633 18.08 -11.37 -26.49
C ALA A 633 18.76 -10.32 -25.59
N ILE A 634 19.26 -10.74 -24.43
CA ILE A 634 19.96 -9.90 -23.46
C ILE A 634 21.25 -10.58 -23.00
N GLY A 635 22.31 -9.77 -22.84
CA GLY A 635 23.64 -10.21 -22.44
C GLY A 635 24.25 -9.33 -21.35
N LEU A 636 25.44 -9.73 -20.90
CA LEU A 636 26.34 -8.85 -20.14
C LEU A 636 27.26 -8.16 -21.13
N THR A 637 27.10 -6.84 -21.28
CA THR A 637 27.87 -5.99 -22.21
C THR A 637 28.82 -5.09 -21.43
N GLY A 638 29.98 -4.78 -21.99
CA GLY A 638 31.03 -4.01 -21.29
C GLY A 638 32.02 -4.92 -20.54
N ARG A 639 32.95 -4.31 -19.79
CA ARG A 639 33.95 -5.03 -18.97
C ARG A 639 34.23 -4.28 -17.67
N GLY A 640 34.45 -5.02 -16.59
CA GLY A 640 34.75 -4.44 -15.28
C GLY A 640 33.60 -3.55 -14.79
N PHE A 641 33.91 -2.33 -14.38
CA PHE A 641 32.93 -1.36 -13.85
C PHE A 641 31.93 -0.82 -14.89
N THR A 642 32.16 -1.04 -16.19
CA THR A 642 31.20 -0.67 -17.25
C THR A 642 30.24 -1.80 -17.63
N THR A 643 30.29 -2.93 -16.90
CA THR A 643 29.46 -4.09 -17.23
C THR A 643 28.00 -3.81 -16.91
N VAL A 644 27.12 -3.94 -17.90
CA VAL A 644 25.68 -3.78 -17.75
C VAL A 644 24.92 -4.92 -18.39
N VAL A 645 23.69 -5.17 -17.92
CA VAL A 645 22.76 -6.07 -18.62
C VAL A 645 22.06 -5.28 -19.72
N SER A 646 22.31 -5.67 -20.98
CA SER A 646 21.77 -4.97 -22.15
C SER A 646 21.55 -5.92 -23.32
N PRO A 647 20.60 -5.63 -24.23
CA PRO A 647 20.58 -6.17 -25.58
C PRO A 647 21.85 -5.82 -26.38
N GLU A 648 22.04 -6.51 -27.51
CA GLU A 648 23.12 -6.26 -28.46
C GLU A 648 23.19 -4.78 -28.89
N PHE A 649 24.40 -4.26 -29.00
CA PHE A 649 24.68 -2.86 -29.39
C PHE A 649 23.98 -1.79 -28.53
N TYR A 650 23.63 -2.11 -27.28
CA TYR A 650 22.93 -1.19 -26.36
C TYR A 650 21.56 -0.71 -26.87
N LYS A 651 20.95 -1.46 -27.80
CA LYS A 651 19.58 -1.22 -28.26
C LYS A 651 18.57 -1.40 -27.13
N SER A 652 17.36 -0.91 -27.32
CA SER A 652 16.27 -1.22 -26.41
C SER A 652 15.89 -2.69 -26.49
N LEU A 653 15.22 -3.19 -25.44
CA LEU A 653 14.75 -4.57 -25.45
C LEU A 653 13.69 -4.81 -26.54
N GLY A 654 12.93 -3.78 -26.91
CA GLY A 654 11.92 -3.83 -27.98
C GLY A 654 12.53 -4.10 -29.36
N ASP A 655 13.73 -3.58 -29.61
CA ASP A 655 14.45 -3.71 -30.90
C ASP A 655 15.40 -4.94 -30.96
N SER A 656 15.32 -5.81 -29.96
CA SER A 656 16.17 -7.00 -29.83
C SER A 656 15.47 -8.25 -30.36
N GLN A 657 16.14 -9.40 -30.31
CA GLN A 657 15.51 -10.70 -30.64
C GLN A 657 14.52 -11.20 -29.57
N CYS A 658 14.11 -10.35 -28.62
CA CYS A 658 13.19 -10.68 -27.54
C CYS A 658 11.85 -11.18 -28.10
N ILE A 659 11.43 -12.37 -27.63
CA ILE A 659 10.16 -12.98 -28.01
C ILE A 659 9.03 -12.69 -27.02
N SER A 660 9.26 -11.79 -26.06
CA SER A 660 8.29 -11.45 -25.00
C SER A 660 7.82 -12.66 -24.16
N CYS A 661 8.71 -13.60 -23.81
CA CYS A 661 8.35 -14.73 -22.93
C CYS A 661 8.30 -14.37 -21.44
N GLY A 662 8.92 -13.25 -21.04
CA GLY A 662 8.90 -12.71 -19.67
C GLY A 662 9.65 -13.50 -18.60
N GLN A 663 10.33 -14.60 -18.94
CA GLN A 663 11.11 -15.39 -17.95
C GLN A 663 12.20 -14.58 -17.23
N CYS A 664 12.77 -13.57 -17.90
CA CYS A 664 13.74 -12.67 -17.29
C CYS A 664 13.15 -11.76 -16.20
N VAL A 665 11.87 -11.38 -16.34
CA VAL A 665 11.12 -10.58 -15.37
C VAL A 665 10.73 -11.45 -14.17
N SER A 666 10.23 -12.65 -14.42
CA SER A 666 9.84 -13.63 -13.39
C SER A 666 10.94 -13.93 -12.36
N LEU A 667 12.19 -13.84 -12.81
CA LEU A 667 13.37 -14.19 -12.03
C LEU A 667 14.16 -13.00 -11.49
N CYS A 668 13.78 -11.76 -11.82
CA CYS A 668 14.52 -10.60 -11.36
C CYS A 668 14.47 -10.51 -9.82
N PRO A 669 15.60 -10.53 -9.10
CA PRO A 669 15.59 -10.51 -7.64
C PRO A 669 15.52 -9.09 -7.05
N THR A 670 15.52 -8.05 -7.89
CA THR A 670 15.69 -6.64 -7.47
C THR A 670 14.67 -5.67 -8.05
N GLY A 671 13.77 -6.12 -8.94
CA GLY A 671 12.89 -5.21 -9.70
C GLY A 671 13.61 -4.36 -10.75
N ALA A 672 14.80 -4.77 -11.21
CA ALA A 672 15.48 -4.16 -12.36
C ALA A 672 14.79 -4.49 -13.70
N LEU A 673 14.04 -5.59 -13.72
CA LEU A 673 13.15 -5.97 -14.82
C LEU A 673 11.79 -6.25 -14.18
N VAL A 674 10.80 -5.47 -14.57
CA VAL A 674 9.41 -5.61 -14.12
C VAL A 674 8.49 -5.65 -15.32
N GLU A 675 7.33 -6.27 -15.17
CA GLU A 675 6.30 -6.20 -16.20
C GLU A 675 5.54 -4.89 -16.09
N LYS A 676 5.09 -4.38 -17.23
CA LYS A 676 4.17 -3.25 -17.26
C LYS A 676 2.77 -3.80 -17.03
N VAL A 677 2.16 -3.41 -15.92
CA VAL A 677 0.78 -3.83 -15.64
C VAL A 677 -0.18 -2.92 -16.43
N PRO A 678 -1.20 -3.44 -17.13
CA PRO A 678 -2.14 -2.66 -17.95
C PRO A 678 -3.17 -1.91 -17.08
N LEU A 679 -2.71 -1.23 -16.03
CA LEU A 679 -3.52 -0.43 -15.12
C LEU A 679 -3.25 1.06 -15.37
N LYS A 680 -4.14 1.92 -14.87
CA LYS A 680 -3.94 3.38 -14.95
C LYS A 680 -2.67 3.80 -14.21
N LYS A 681 -2.40 3.15 -13.08
CA LYS A 681 -1.17 3.28 -12.30
C LYS A 681 -0.61 1.91 -11.95
N ASP A 682 0.68 1.75 -12.17
CA ASP A 682 1.48 0.61 -11.77
C ASP A 682 2.08 0.91 -10.39
N VAL A 683 1.66 0.13 -9.40
CA VAL A 683 2.08 0.34 -8.01
C VAL A 683 2.46 -0.97 -7.35
N PRO A 684 3.43 -0.95 -6.43
CA PRO A 684 3.80 -2.16 -5.70
C PRO A 684 2.64 -2.57 -4.80
N LEU A 685 2.18 -3.81 -4.94
CA LEU A 685 1.09 -4.38 -4.16
C LEU A 685 1.55 -5.65 -3.45
N ARG A 686 0.93 -5.93 -2.30
CA ARG A 686 1.01 -7.26 -1.69
C ARG A 686 -0.05 -8.11 -2.34
N GLU A 687 0.36 -9.23 -2.93
CA GLU A 687 -0.55 -10.02 -3.74
C GLU A 687 -0.82 -11.38 -3.13
N LYS A 688 -2.01 -11.89 -3.42
CA LYS A 688 -2.38 -13.28 -3.18
C LYS A 688 -1.96 -14.09 -4.40
N CYS A 689 -1.32 -15.24 -4.15
CA CYS A 689 -0.87 -16.15 -5.19
C CYS A 689 -1.83 -17.34 -5.24
N THR A 690 -2.41 -17.60 -6.41
CA THR A 690 -3.27 -18.76 -6.66
C THR A 690 -2.65 -19.61 -7.77
N ALA A 691 -2.38 -20.88 -7.47
CA ALA A 691 -1.90 -21.83 -8.46
C ALA A 691 -3.07 -22.32 -9.33
N THR A 692 -2.88 -22.35 -10.64
CA THR A 692 -3.87 -22.81 -11.62
C THR A 692 -3.18 -23.22 -12.94
N HIS A 693 -3.94 -23.47 -14.00
CA HIS A 693 -3.43 -23.75 -15.33
C HIS A 693 -3.87 -22.67 -16.33
N CYS A 694 -2.97 -22.35 -17.25
CA CYS A 694 -3.25 -21.41 -18.33
C CYS A 694 -4.23 -22.02 -19.33
N THR A 695 -5.31 -21.32 -19.66
CA THR A 695 -6.35 -21.80 -20.58
C THR A 695 -6.10 -21.48 -22.06
N GLY A 696 -4.91 -20.95 -22.39
CA GLY A 696 -4.61 -20.45 -23.74
C GLY A 696 -4.40 -21.51 -24.81
N CYS A 697 -4.01 -22.73 -24.44
CA CYS A 697 -3.71 -23.83 -25.36
C CYS A 697 -3.65 -25.19 -24.63
N ALA A 698 -3.67 -26.29 -25.37
CA ALA A 698 -3.60 -27.66 -24.88
C ALA A 698 -2.30 -28.01 -24.14
N ALA A 699 -1.28 -27.13 -24.15
CA ALA A 699 -0.13 -27.28 -23.27
C ALA A 699 -0.51 -27.13 -21.79
N ALA A 700 -1.59 -26.39 -21.49
CA ALA A 700 -2.15 -26.20 -20.15
C ALA A 700 -1.07 -25.91 -19.09
N CYS A 701 -0.19 -24.94 -19.36
CA CYS A 701 0.95 -24.66 -18.49
C CYS A 701 0.49 -24.36 -17.05
N ALA A 702 1.17 -24.94 -16.07
CA ALA A 702 0.96 -24.61 -14.67
C ALA A 702 1.44 -23.17 -14.38
N ILE A 703 0.57 -22.36 -13.80
CA ILE A 703 0.82 -20.94 -13.54
C ILE A 703 0.42 -20.54 -12.12
N ASN A 704 1.13 -19.57 -11.60
CA ASN A 704 0.78 -18.82 -10.42
C ASN A 704 0.18 -17.48 -10.87
N VAL A 705 -1.09 -17.26 -10.58
CA VAL A 705 -1.79 -15.99 -10.82
C VAL A 705 -1.72 -15.16 -9.56
N PHE A 706 -1.26 -13.93 -9.69
CA PHE A 706 -1.15 -12.99 -8.57
C PHE A 706 -2.24 -11.94 -8.68
N THR A 707 -2.92 -11.70 -7.55
CA THR A 707 -4.04 -10.76 -7.48
C THR A 707 -3.88 -9.79 -6.31
N ALA A 708 -4.36 -8.57 -6.50
CA ALA A 708 -4.55 -7.58 -5.44
C ALA A 708 -5.96 -7.01 -5.58
N GLY A 709 -6.78 -7.10 -4.53
CA GLY A 709 -8.22 -6.90 -4.66
C GLY A 709 -8.81 -7.83 -5.74
N ASN A 710 -9.52 -7.23 -6.69
CA ASN A 710 -10.14 -7.93 -7.81
C ASN A 710 -9.29 -7.90 -9.09
N THR A 711 -8.12 -7.27 -9.02
CA THR A 711 -7.22 -7.09 -10.15
C THR A 711 -6.17 -8.21 -10.19
N VAL A 712 -6.01 -8.85 -11.34
CA VAL A 712 -4.85 -9.72 -11.62
C VAL A 712 -3.66 -8.81 -11.89
N THR A 713 -2.60 -8.89 -11.11
CA THR A 713 -1.43 -8.02 -11.31
C THR A 713 -0.42 -8.66 -12.27
N ARG A 714 -0.27 -9.99 -12.20
CA ARG A 714 0.59 -10.76 -13.10
C ARG A 714 0.30 -12.25 -13.10
N CYS A 715 1.01 -12.95 -13.98
CA CYS A 715 1.12 -14.40 -13.97
C CYS A 715 2.59 -14.84 -13.99
N GLU A 716 2.94 -15.93 -13.30
CA GLU A 716 4.29 -16.52 -13.31
C GLU A 716 4.20 -18.03 -13.57
N PRO A 717 5.25 -18.66 -14.15
CA PRO A 717 5.28 -20.12 -14.24
C PRO A 717 5.32 -20.74 -12.83
N ALA A 718 4.61 -21.87 -12.65
CA ALA A 718 4.71 -22.70 -11.45
C ALA A 718 5.74 -23.83 -11.67
N ASN A 719 6.23 -24.46 -10.59
CA ASN A 719 7.08 -25.65 -10.62
C ASN A 719 8.31 -25.57 -11.54
N SER A 720 8.86 -24.37 -11.72
CA SER A 720 9.96 -24.10 -12.65
C SER A 720 9.68 -24.53 -14.10
N ASP A 721 8.42 -24.46 -14.52
CA ASP A 721 8.07 -24.54 -15.93
C ASP A 721 8.39 -23.23 -16.66
N VAL A 722 8.08 -23.19 -17.94
CA VAL A 722 8.10 -21.98 -18.76
C VAL A 722 6.68 -21.68 -19.26
N ILE A 723 6.42 -20.40 -19.52
CA ILE A 723 5.15 -19.95 -20.10
C ILE A 723 5.41 -19.03 -21.29
N CYS A 724 4.48 -19.05 -22.23
CA CYS A 724 4.51 -18.16 -23.40
C CYS A 724 4.03 -16.74 -23.05
N THR A 725 4.16 -15.81 -24.01
CA THR A 725 3.69 -14.42 -23.91
C THR A 725 2.24 -14.32 -23.46
N TYR A 726 1.38 -15.22 -23.92
CA TYR A 726 -0.03 -15.23 -23.53
C TYR A 726 -0.21 -15.49 -22.04
N GLY A 727 0.40 -16.57 -21.54
CA GLY A 727 0.28 -16.96 -20.13
C GLY A 727 0.94 -15.95 -19.19
N LYS A 728 1.97 -15.23 -19.67
CA LYS A 728 2.70 -14.24 -18.87
C LYS A 728 2.03 -12.87 -18.84
N PHE A 729 1.70 -12.30 -20.00
CA PHE A 729 1.25 -10.91 -20.13
C PHE A 729 -0.19 -10.77 -20.59
N ALA A 730 -0.59 -11.47 -21.66
CA ALA A 730 -1.91 -11.28 -22.25
C ALA A 730 -3.03 -11.72 -21.31
N LEU A 731 -2.78 -12.73 -20.46
CA LEU A 731 -3.73 -13.19 -19.45
C LEU A 731 -4.13 -12.07 -18.49
N VAL A 732 -3.18 -11.21 -18.10
CA VAL A 732 -3.39 -10.07 -17.20
C VAL A 732 -4.28 -9.02 -17.87
N GLU A 733 -3.90 -8.59 -19.08
CA GLU A 733 -4.68 -7.64 -19.90
C GLU A 733 -6.12 -8.14 -20.09
N ARG A 734 -6.26 -9.44 -20.32
CA ARG A 734 -7.56 -10.07 -20.50
C ARG A 734 -8.34 -10.13 -19.19
N CYS A 735 -7.76 -10.57 -18.08
CA CYS A 735 -8.51 -10.66 -16.84
C CYS A 735 -8.97 -9.29 -16.30
N ASN A 736 -8.19 -8.23 -16.56
CA ASN A 736 -8.47 -6.89 -16.02
C ASN A 736 -9.20 -5.93 -16.97
N ALA A 737 -9.28 -6.23 -18.27
CA ALA A 737 -10.10 -5.42 -19.16
C ALA A 737 -11.50 -5.30 -18.55
N ASP A 738 -12.14 -4.12 -18.67
CA ASP A 738 -13.51 -3.84 -18.22
C ASP A 738 -14.48 -4.89 -18.80
N ARG A 739 -14.58 -6.02 -18.10
CA ARG A 739 -15.29 -7.23 -18.48
C ARG A 739 -16.36 -7.56 -17.46
N LEU A 740 -16.84 -6.54 -16.76
CA LEU A 740 -18.18 -6.63 -16.21
C LEU A 740 -19.08 -7.03 -17.37
N LYS A 741 -19.65 -8.24 -17.30
CA LYS A 741 -20.72 -8.71 -18.19
C LYS A 741 -21.99 -7.90 -17.87
N VAL A 742 -21.91 -6.59 -18.09
CA VAL A 742 -23.04 -5.69 -18.07
C VAL A 742 -23.71 -5.92 -19.40
N CYS A 743 -24.87 -6.57 -19.36
CA CYS A 743 -25.71 -6.66 -20.54
C CYS A 743 -26.00 -5.24 -21.02
N ARG A 744 -25.80 -4.97 -22.31
CA ARG A 744 -26.12 -3.67 -22.90
C ARG A 744 -27.14 -3.81 -24.02
N ALA A 745 -28.07 -2.87 -24.11
CA ALA A 745 -28.96 -2.70 -25.25
C ALA A 745 -28.87 -1.24 -25.71
N ASP A 746 -28.60 -1.03 -27.00
CA ASP A 746 -28.50 0.30 -27.62
C ASP A 746 -27.52 1.24 -26.86
N GLY A 747 -26.37 0.70 -26.48
CA GLY A 747 -25.30 1.42 -25.77
C GLY A 747 -25.52 1.60 -24.26
N LYS A 748 -26.66 1.19 -23.69
CA LYS A 748 -26.99 1.38 -22.26
C LYS A 748 -26.98 0.06 -21.50
N ALA A 749 -26.55 0.09 -20.23
CA ALA A 749 -26.61 -1.05 -19.31
C ALA A 749 -28.07 -1.48 -19.03
N VAL A 750 -28.36 -2.78 -19.08
CA VAL A 750 -29.67 -3.40 -18.83
C VAL A 750 -29.53 -4.67 -17.98
N SER A 751 -30.63 -5.16 -17.40
CA SER A 751 -30.65 -6.44 -16.66
C SER A 751 -30.49 -7.65 -17.61
N LEU A 752 -30.12 -8.82 -17.05
CA LEU A 752 -29.99 -10.05 -17.83
C LEU A 752 -31.32 -10.44 -18.51
N GLU A 753 -32.43 -10.26 -17.80
CA GLU A 753 -33.78 -10.52 -18.31
C GLU A 753 -34.07 -9.65 -19.53
N ARG A 754 -33.78 -8.35 -19.42
CA ARG A 754 -34.02 -7.41 -20.51
C ARG A 754 -33.12 -7.69 -21.71
N ALA A 755 -31.88 -8.11 -21.45
CA ALA A 755 -30.94 -8.51 -22.48
C ALA A 755 -31.46 -9.74 -23.26
N ALA A 756 -31.87 -10.78 -22.54
CA ALA A 756 -32.41 -12.00 -23.13
C ALA A 756 -33.68 -11.73 -23.96
N GLU A 757 -34.56 -10.83 -23.51
CA GLU A 757 -35.74 -10.40 -24.27
C GLU A 757 -35.38 -9.68 -25.57
N VAL A 758 -34.47 -8.71 -25.50
CA VAL A 758 -34.00 -7.97 -26.68
C VAL A 758 -33.33 -8.92 -27.66
N THR A 759 -32.52 -9.87 -27.16
CA THR A 759 -31.87 -10.89 -27.98
C THR A 759 -32.90 -11.80 -28.66
N ALA A 760 -33.89 -12.31 -27.94
CA ALA A 760 -34.95 -13.14 -28.51
C ALA A 760 -35.77 -12.40 -29.59
N ASP A 761 -36.17 -11.14 -29.32
CA ASP A 761 -36.90 -10.29 -30.28
C ASP A 761 -36.09 -10.08 -31.57
N ARG A 762 -34.80 -9.76 -31.45
CA ARG A 762 -33.94 -9.53 -32.62
C ARG A 762 -33.67 -10.80 -33.41
N ILE A 763 -33.42 -11.93 -32.74
CA ILE A 763 -33.20 -13.23 -33.40
C ILE A 763 -34.44 -13.66 -34.19
N SER A 764 -35.65 -13.37 -33.69
CA SER A 764 -36.91 -13.75 -34.36
C SER A 764 -37.08 -13.16 -35.78
N ARG A 765 -36.27 -12.17 -36.14
CA ARG A 765 -36.29 -11.48 -37.46
C ARG A 765 -35.49 -12.22 -38.53
N PHE A 766 -34.73 -13.25 -38.18
CA PHE A 766 -33.84 -13.98 -39.08
C PHE A 766 -34.26 -15.45 -39.22
N SER A 767 -33.96 -16.04 -40.36
CA SER A 767 -34.13 -17.49 -40.53
C SER A 767 -33.01 -18.27 -39.84
N PRO A 768 -33.23 -19.54 -39.42
CA PRO A 768 -32.19 -20.36 -38.79
C PRO A 768 -30.87 -20.47 -39.55
N ALA A 769 -30.92 -20.41 -40.90
CA ALA A 769 -29.73 -20.46 -41.76
C ALA A 769 -28.92 -19.14 -41.78
N GLU A 770 -29.52 -18.04 -41.34
CA GLU A 770 -28.89 -16.72 -41.23
C GLU A 770 -28.34 -16.44 -39.83
N ILE A 771 -28.56 -17.36 -38.88
CA ILE A 771 -28.14 -17.23 -37.48
C ILE A 771 -26.92 -18.14 -37.24
N ALA A 772 -25.99 -17.69 -36.41
CA ALA A 772 -24.95 -18.54 -35.85
C ALA A 772 -24.81 -18.35 -34.35
N VAL A 773 -24.52 -19.45 -33.65
CA VAL A 773 -24.00 -19.41 -32.28
C VAL A 773 -22.50 -19.67 -32.36
N THR A 774 -21.69 -18.77 -31.84
CA THR A 774 -20.24 -18.94 -31.84
C THR A 774 -19.72 -19.31 -30.46
N VAL A 775 -18.83 -20.30 -30.44
CA VAL A 775 -18.11 -20.80 -29.27
C VAL A 775 -16.60 -20.66 -29.49
N CYS A 776 -15.83 -20.82 -28.42
CA CYS A 776 -14.37 -20.86 -28.51
C CYS A 776 -13.77 -21.93 -27.61
N GLU A 777 -12.52 -22.26 -27.90
CA GLU A 777 -11.78 -23.36 -27.28
C GLU A 777 -11.39 -23.08 -25.81
N SER A 778 -11.73 -21.91 -25.28
CA SER A 778 -11.56 -21.53 -23.86
C SER A 778 -12.85 -21.58 -23.04
N MET A 779 -13.99 -21.97 -23.61
CA MET A 779 -15.24 -22.20 -22.86
C MET A 779 -15.15 -23.51 -22.06
N THR A 780 -15.82 -23.58 -20.91
CA THR A 780 -15.91 -24.82 -20.12
C THR A 780 -16.75 -25.88 -20.86
N ASP A 781 -16.62 -27.15 -20.46
CA ASP A 781 -17.44 -28.24 -20.99
C ASP A 781 -18.95 -27.97 -20.81
N ALA A 782 -19.33 -27.39 -19.66
CA ALA A 782 -20.72 -27.03 -19.36
C ALA A 782 -21.22 -25.88 -20.24
N GLU A 783 -20.40 -24.85 -20.43
CA GLU A 783 -20.71 -23.72 -21.32
C GLU A 783 -20.86 -24.18 -22.78
N LEU A 784 -19.95 -25.04 -23.27
CA LEU A 784 -20.01 -25.61 -24.61
C LEU A 784 -21.27 -26.45 -24.80
N GLN A 785 -21.63 -27.27 -23.82
CA GLN A 785 -22.84 -28.08 -23.87
C GLN A 785 -24.10 -27.20 -23.92
N LYS A 786 -24.18 -26.14 -23.10
CA LYS A 786 -25.31 -25.20 -23.09
C LYS A 786 -25.41 -24.44 -24.41
N ALA A 787 -24.29 -23.94 -24.94
CA ALA A 787 -24.27 -23.25 -26.23
C ALA A 787 -24.70 -24.17 -27.39
N ALA A 788 -24.29 -25.44 -27.37
CA ALA A 788 -24.73 -26.43 -28.35
C ALA A 788 -26.24 -26.72 -28.25
N ARG A 789 -26.81 -26.76 -27.03
CA ARG A 789 -28.26 -26.88 -26.83
C ARG A 789 -29.02 -25.68 -27.40
N LEU A 790 -28.52 -24.47 -27.16
CA LEU A 790 -29.09 -23.24 -27.72
C LEU A 790 -29.06 -23.24 -29.25
N SER A 791 -27.90 -23.56 -29.86
CA SER A 791 -27.76 -23.70 -31.31
C SER A 791 -28.76 -24.71 -31.89
N LYS A 792 -28.89 -25.88 -31.25
CA LYS A 792 -29.84 -26.91 -31.65
C LYS A 792 -31.30 -26.45 -31.54
N LYS A 793 -31.64 -25.68 -30.50
CA LYS A 793 -32.99 -25.11 -30.31
C LYS A 793 -33.32 -24.07 -31.38
N LEU A 794 -32.34 -23.26 -31.78
CA LEU A 794 -32.48 -22.28 -32.86
C LEU A 794 -32.43 -22.89 -34.27
N GLY A 795 -32.00 -24.15 -34.39
CA GLY A 795 -31.77 -24.79 -35.70
C GLY A 795 -30.65 -24.15 -36.51
N CYS A 796 -29.71 -23.48 -35.84
CA CYS A 796 -28.67 -22.65 -36.47
C CYS A 796 -27.28 -23.30 -36.33
N ALA A 797 -26.29 -22.78 -37.06
CA ALA A 797 -24.93 -23.31 -37.00
C ALA A 797 -24.26 -23.04 -35.64
N LEU A 798 -23.53 -24.04 -35.12
CA LEU A 798 -22.58 -23.87 -34.02
C LEU A 798 -21.18 -23.72 -34.62
N ILE A 799 -20.52 -22.59 -34.39
CA ILE A 799 -19.24 -22.27 -35.02
C ILE A 799 -18.16 -22.12 -33.96
N ASN A 800 -17.06 -22.86 -34.09
CA ASN A 800 -15.86 -22.64 -33.30
C ASN A 800 -14.99 -21.57 -33.99
N LEU A 801 -14.85 -20.41 -33.36
CA LEU A 801 -14.05 -19.29 -33.89
C LEU A 801 -12.54 -19.49 -33.76
N GLY A 802 -12.07 -20.60 -33.17
CA GLY A 802 -10.66 -20.94 -33.07
C GLY A 802 -9.93 -20.21 -31.94
N ASN A 803 -8.60 -20.36 -31.91
CA ASN A 803 -7.74 -19.89 -30.82
C ASN A 803 -7.83 -18.37 -30.56
N LEU A 804 -7.81 -18.02 -29.28
CA LEU A 804 -7.64 -16.65 -28.79
C LEU A 804 -6.36 -16.03 -29.37
N GLU A 805 -6.41 -14.77 -29.80
CA GLU A 805 -5.23 -14.02 -30.24
C GLU A 805 -4.18 -13.95 -29.12
N ARG A 806 -3.11 -14.74 -29.22
CA ARG A 806 -2.18 -14.95 -28.10
C ARG A 806 -1.20 -13.79 -27.85
N GLY A 807 -1.31 -12.71 -28.62
CA GLY A 807 -0.36 -11.61 -28.59
C GLY A 807 1.06 -12.01 -29.03
N ILE A 808 1.16 -13.06 -29.87
CA ILE A 808 2.40 -13.64 -30.38
C ILE A 808 2.37 -13.51 -31.89
N ASP A 809 3.34 -12.80 -32.47
CA ASP A 809 3.48 -12.70 -33.92
C ASP A 809 3.89 -14.04 -34.56
N LYS A 810 3.73 -14.14 -35.89
CA LYS A 810 3.97 -15.37 -36.65
C LYS A 810 5.42 -15.87 -36.55
N ASP A 811 6.38 -14.95 -36.46
CA ASP A 811 7.81 -15.30 -36.43
C ASP A 811 8.22 -15.86 -35.06
N ASN A 812 7.66 -15.31 -33.99
CA ASN A 812 7.88 -15.77 -32.63
C ASN A 812 7.07 -17.04 -32.30
N TYR A 813 5.96 -17.28 -33.00
CA TYR A 813 5.15 -18.48 -32.82
C TYR A 813 5.96 -19.77 -33.00
N LYS A 814 6.78 -19.86 -34.05
CA LYS A 814 7.66 -21.02 -34.31
C LYS A 814 8.70 -21.23 -33.22
N LYS A 815 9.16 -20.15 -32.57
CA LYS A 815 10.11 -20.24 -31.46
C LYS A 815 9.46 -20.83 -30.22
N PHE A 816 8.22 -20.45 -29.93
CA PHE A 816 7.45 -21.07 -28.84
C PHE A 816 7.06 -22.51 -29.15
N GLU A 817 6.77 -22.85 -30.40
CA GLU A 817 6.51 -24.23 -30.84
C GLU A 817 7.71 -25.16 -30.57
N LYS A 818 8.94 -24.69 -30.78
CA LYS A 818 10.15 -25.45 -30.41
C LYS A 818 10.24 -25.74 -28.90
N VAL A 819 9.70 -24.86 -28.07
CA VAL A 819 9.75 -24.97 -26.60
C VAL A 819 8.60 -25.83 -26.06
N PHE A 820 7.39 -25.64 -26.57
CA PHE A 820 6.16 -26.25 -26.05
C PHE A 820 5.67 -27.47 -26.84
N GLY A 821 6.22 -27.70 -28.04
CA GLY A 821 5.80 -28.74 -28.97
C GLY A 821 4.40 -28.53 -29.56
N ASP A 822 3.86 -29.58 -30.17
CA ASP A 822 2.64 -29.53 -30.99
C ASP A 822 1.39 -29.08 -30.22
N ARG A 823 1.34 -29.34 -28.89
CA ARG A 823 0.24 -28.92 -28.01
C ARG A 823 0.07 -27.41 -27.93
N PHE A 824 1.10 -26.64 -28.29
CA PHE A 824 0.99 -25.20 -28.40
C PHE A 824 -0.03 -24.80 -29.46
N SER A 825 -0.21 -25.55 -30.55
CA SER A 825 -1.09 -25.17 -31.67
C SER A 825 -2.58 -25.40 -31.46
N VAL A 826 -2.96 -26.18 -30.45
CA VAL A 826 -4.34 -26.63 -30.22
C VAL A 826 -4.92 -25.88 -29.02
N GLY A 827 -6.15 -25.35 -29.07
CA GLY A 827 -6.81 -24.84 -27.87
C GLY A 827 -7.30 -25.97 -26.98
N ILE A 828 -7.47 -25.69 -25.68
CA ILE A 828 -7.75 -26.73 -24.65
C ILE A 828 -8.99 -27.56 -25.00
N ASN A 829 -10.08 -26.90 -25.41
CA ASN A 829 -11.36 -27.58 -25.66
C ASN A 829 -11.72 -27.71 -27.14
N ARG A 830 -10.74 -27.67 -28.04
CA ARG A 830 -10.99 -27.78 -29.49
C ARG A 830 -11.73 -29.06 -29.86
N GLU A 831 -11.24 -30.21 -29.42
CA GLU A 831 -11.85 -31.51 -29.70
C GLU A 831 -13.26 -31.61 -29.06
N LYS A 832 -13.44 -31.02 -27.88
CA LYS A 832 -14.72 -31.00 -27.19
C LYS A 832 -15.76 -30.17 -27.94
N ALA A 833 -15.40 -28.97 -28.40
CA ALA A 833 -16.29 -28.14 -29.21
C ALA A 833 -16.72 -28.89 -30.48
N VAL A 834 -15.80 -29.56 -31.17
CA VAL A 834 -16.10 -30.42 -32.33
C VAL A 834 -17.03 -31.57 -31.95
N SER A 835 -16.82 -32.21 -30.79
CA SER A 835 -17.70 -33.30 -30.32
C SER A 835 -19.15 -32.86 -30.05
N PHE A 836 -19.36 -31.56 -29.77
CA PHE A 836 -20.69 -30.95 -29.64
C PHE A 836 -21.27 -30.44 -30.97
N GLY A 837 -20.59 -30.69 -32.10
CA GLY A 837 -21.04 -30.31 -33.43
C GLY A 837 -20.58 -28.93 -33.89
N ALA A 838 -19.62 -28.30 -33.21
CA ALA A 838 -19.08 -27.02 -33.64
C ALA A 838 -18.20 -27.19 -34.89
N VAL A 839 -18.43 -26.36 -35.91
CA VAL A 839 -17.66 -26.34 -37.16
C VAL A 839 -16.57 -25.27 -37.08
N ASP A 840 -15.37 -25.55 -37.58
CA ASP A 840 -14.26 -24.59 -37.62
C ASP A 840 -14.66 -23.36 -38.47
N SER A 841 -14.45 -22.16 -37.96
CA SER A 841 -14.84 -20.91 -38.61
C SER A 841 -14.28 -20.74 -40.02
N ARG A 842 -13.12 -21.32 -40.31
CA ARG A 842 -12.51 -21.30 -41.66
C ARG A 842 -13.31 -22.08 -42.70
N ALA A 843 -14.19 -22.97 -42.27
CA ALA A 843 -15.06 -23.76 -43.13
C ALA A 843 -16.47 -23.15 -43.28
N VAL A 844 -16.71 -21.96 -42.69
CA VAL A 844 -18.01 -21.29 -42.73
C VAL A 844 -17.99 -20.09 -43.68
N ASP A 845 -18.97 -20.01 -44.56
CA ASP A 845 -19.24 -18.85 -45.40
C ASP A 845 -20.05 -17.80 -44.61
N PHE A 846 -19.35 -16.86 -43.97
CA PHE A 846 -19.95 -15.81 -43.14
C PHE A 846 -20.81 -14.81 -43.93
N SER A 847 -20.73 -14.77 -45.27
CA SER A 847 -21.59 -13.90 -46.08
C SER A 847 -23.08 -14.24 -45.99
N LYS A 848 -23.40 -15.47 -45.54
CA LYS A 848 -24.76 -15.97 -45.35
C LYS A 848 -25.30 -15.78 -43.93
N ILE A 849 -24.43 -15.39 -42.99
CA ILE A 849 -24.80 -15.15 -41.60
C ILE A 849 -25.12 -13.67 -41.43
N LYS A 850 -26.31 -13.36 -40.92
CA LYS A 850 -26.78 -11.98 -40.66
C LYS A 850 -26.86 -11.66 -39.17
N ALA A 851 -27.00 -12.68 -38.31
CA ALA A 851 -27.05 -12.53 -36.85
C ALA A 851 -26.15 -13.54 -36.13
N VAL A 852 -25.38 -13.07 -35.14
CA VAL A 852 -24.46 -13.92 -34.35
C VAL A 852 -24.73 -13.79 -32.85
N ILE A 853 -24.87 -14.92 -32.17
CA ILE A 853 -24.85 -15.02 -30.71
C ILE A 853 -23.47 -15.55 -30.29
N SER A 854 -22.59 -14.65 -29.87
CA SER A 854 -21.22 -15.03 -29.49
C SER A 854 -21.07 -15.22 -27.99
N PHE A 855 -20.56 -16.40 -27.61
CA PHE A 855 -20.13 -16.73 -26.25
C PHE A 855 -18.59 -16.84 -26.12
N GLY A 856 -17.87 -16.53 -27.20
CA GLY A 856 -16.45 -16.83 -27.34
C GLY A 856 -15.89 -16.52 -28.74
N GLY A 857 -14.60 -16.16 -28.84
CA GLY A 857 -13.82 -15.96 -30.07
C GLY A 857 -14.02 -14.63 -30.83
N THR A 858 -13.01 -14.19 -31.58
CA THR A 858 -13.09 -12.97 -32.40
C THR A 858 -13.98 -13.23 -33.62
N VAL A 859 -15.09 -12.51 -33.72
CA VAL A 859 -15.98 -12.63 -34.89
C VAL A 859 -15.26 -12.04 -36.12
N PRO A 860 -15.24 -12.72 -37.28
CA PRO A 860 -14.60 -12.19 -38.50
C PRO A 860 -15.18 -10.84 -38.91
N GLU A 861 -14.43 -10.03 -39.65
CA GLU A 861 -14.94 -8.76 -40.20
C GLU A 861 -16.13 -9.01 -41.15
N GLY A 862 -17.27 -8.35 -40.89
CA GLY A 862 -18.50 -8.48 -41.69
C GLY A 862 -19.62 -7.54 -41.22
N SER A 863 -20.58 -7.26 -42.11
CA SER A 863 -21.77 -6.43 -41.84
C SER A 863 -22.87 -7.26 -41.17
N PHE A 864 -22.70 -7.62 -39.90
CA PHE A 864 -23.73 -8.33 -39.14
C PHE A 864 -24.69 -7.33 -38.50
N GLU A 865 -26.00 -7.63 -38.47
CA GLU A 865 -26.98 -6.81 -37.73
C GLU A 865 -26.79 -6.96 -36.20
N PHE A 866 -25.99 -7.94 -35.76
CA PHE A 866 -25.82 -8.32 -34.35
C PHE A 866 -24.37 -8.70 -33.99
N SER A 867 -23.80 -8.02 -32.99
CA SER A 867 -22.48 -8.30 -32.39
C SER A 867 -22.51 -8.28 -30.85
N ALA A 868 -23.26 -9.24 -30.28
CA ALA A 868 -23.21 -9.74 -28.89
C ALA A 868 -24.08 -9.08 -27.78
N VAL A 869 -24.39 -9.92 -26.78
CA VAL A 869 -24.91 -9.59 -25.43
C VAL A 869 -23.78 -9.09 -24.50
N GLN A 870 -22.53 -9.05 -24.98
CA GLN A 870 -21.35 -8.68 -24.19
C GLN A 870 -20.55 -7.60 -24.92
N SER A 871 -20.45 -6.43 -24.26
CA SER A 871 -19.67 -5.21 -24.56
C SER A 871 -18.97 -5.14 -25.94
N ALA A 872 -19.58 -4.41 -26.87
CA ALA A 872 -18.89 -3.81 -28.02
C ALA A 872 -18.61 -2.33 -27.73
N ASP A 873 -17.41 -1.85 -28.11
CA ASP A 873 -17.14 -0.41 -28.22
C ASP A 873 -17.63 0.15 -29.58
N GLU A 874 -17.59 1.47 -29.74
CA GLU A 874 -18.01 2.17 -30.98
C GLU A 874 -17.16 1.80 -32.22
N LYS A 875 -16.09 1.02 -32.04
CA LYS A 875 -15.20 0.55 -33.10
C LYS A 875 -15.45 -0.92 -33.49
N GLY A 876 -16.46 -1.57 -32.91
CA GLY A 876 -16.82 -2.95 -33.23
C GLY A 876 -15.94 -4.00 -32.57
N ASN A 877 -15.15 -3.64 -31.55
CA ASN A 877 -14.33 -4.61 -30.83
C ASN A 877 -15.20 -5.43 -29.86
N VAL A 878 -15.30 -6.74 -30.10
CA VAL A 878 -15.91 -7.70 -29.17
C VAL A 878 -14.83 -8.19 -28.20
N SER A 879 -14.95 -7.84 -26.92
CA SER A 879 -13.99 -8.29 -25.88
C SER A 879 -14.55 -9.48 -25.09
N LEU A 880 -13.81 -10.58 -25.06
CA LEU A 880 -14.26 -11.86 -24.50
C LEU A 880 -13.58 -12.19 -23.18
N PRO A 881 -14.30 -12.55 -22.11
CA PRO A 881 -13.68 -13.13 -20.92
C PRO A 881 -13.05 -14.49 -21.23
N LEU A 882 -11.86 -14.75 -20.65
CA LEU A 882 -11.45 -16.12 -20.36
C LEU A 882 -12.40 -16.68 -19.31
N ALA A 883 -12.97 -17.86 -19.55
CA ALA A 883 -13.25 -18.74 -18.42
C ALA A 883 -11.89 -19.27 -17.94
N LEU A 884 -11.49 -18.90 -16.73
CA LEU A 884 -10.60 -19.76 -15.96
C LEU A 884 -11.46 -20.95 -15.53
N SER A 885 -11.44 -22.03 -16.31
CA SER A 885 -11.99 -23.31 -15.88
C SER A 885 -11.14 -23.82 -14.72
N VAL A 886 -11.59 -23.59 -13.48
CA VAL A 886 -11.05 -24.30 -12.32
C VAL A 886 -11.76 -25.64 -12.26
N GLU A 887 -11.29 -26.62 -13.03
CA GLU A 887 -11.54 -28.02 -12.70
C GLU A 887 -10.53 -28.44 -11.64
N CYS A 888 -10.90 -28.28 -10.37
CA CYS A 888 -10.19 -28.89 -9.26
C CYS A 888 -10.47 -30.40 -9.26
N SER A 889 -9.66 -31.19 -9.98
CA SER A 889 -9.55 -32.63 -9.75
C SER A 889 -8.24 -32.93 -9.01
N GLY A 890 -8.24 -32.79 -7.69
CA GLY A 890 -7.11 -33.20 -6.83
C GLY A 890 -6.94 -32.32 -5.60
N THR A 891 -7.08 -32.93 -4.43
CA THR A 891 -7.04 -32.32 -3.09
C THR A 891 -5.79 -31.48 -2.82
N LEU A 892 -5.98 -30.21 -2.44
CA LEU A 892 -5.17 -29.50 -1.44
C LEU A 892 -5.91 -28.22 -0.97
N GLY A 893 -6.38 -28.25 0.28
CA GLY A 893 -6.64 -27.07 1.12
C GLY A 893 -7.98 -26.35 0.92
N ASN A 894 -8.81 -26.34 1.95
CA ASN A 894 -10.01 -25.50 2.05
C ASN A 894 -9.64 -24.02 1.90
N VAL A 895 -9.88 -23.44 0.72
CA VAL A 895 -9.88 -21.99 0.52
C VAL A 895 -11.33 -21.55 0.38
N THR A 896 -11.81 -20.82 1.38
CA THR A 896 -13.10 -20.14 1.33
C THR A 896 -13.00 -18.97 0.35
N VAL A 897 -13.75 -19.04 -0.74
CA VAL A 897 -13.87 -17.96 -1.73
C VAL A 897 -14.71 -16.84 -1.11
N THR A 898 -14.11 -15.70 -0.79
CA THR A 898 -14.86 -14.46 -0.49
C THR A 898 -15.26 -13.79 -1.82
N PRO A 899 -16.51 -13.33 -1.97
CA PRO A 899 -17.08 -13.01 -3.27
C PRO A 899 -16.74 -11.59 -3.70
N ALA A 900 -15.91 -11.46 -4.73
CA ALA A 900 -15.93 -10.30 -5.64
C ALA A 900 -15.26 -10.62 -7.00
N LEU A 901 -15.47 -11.82 -7.55
CA LEU A 901 -14.93 -12.19 -8.87
C LEU A 901 -15.88 -13.10 -9.67
N LEU A 902 -17.19 -12.90 -9.50
CA LEU A 902 -18.15 -13.30 -10.53
C LEU A 902 -18.70 -12.01 -11.16
N PRO A 903 -18.78 -11.90 -12.50
CA PRO A 903 -19.71 -10.96 -13.11
C PRO A 903 -21.10 -11.21 -12.50
N PRO A 904 -22.05 -10.26 -12.54
CA PRO A 904 -23.40 -10.54 -12.05
C PRO A 904 -24.03 -11.78 -12.70
N TYR A 905 -23.56 -12.21 -13.88
CA TYR A 905 -24.03 -13.41 -14.61
C TYR A 905 -22.90 -14.14 -15.37
N GLY A 906 -22.79 -15.46 -15.24
CA GLY A 906 -21.88 -16.34 -16.02
C GLY A 906 -22.33 -16.53 -17.48
N ASN A 907 -21.49 -17.14 -18.35
CA ASN A 907 -21.96 -17.51 -19.70
C ASN A 907 -23.09 -18.53 -19.61
N GLU A 908 -23.00 -19.43 -18.64
CA GLU A 908 -24.06 -20.37 -18.31
C GLU A 908 -25.39 -19.68 -18.01
N ASP A 909 -25.41 -18.70 -17.09
CA ASP A 909 -26.62 -17.95 -16.73
C ASP A 909 -27.19 -17.20 -17.94
N ILE A 910 -26.32 -16.63 -18.79
CA ILE A 910 -26.72 -15.93 -20.01
C ILE A 910 -27.32 -16.88 -21.04
N ILE A 911 -26.66 -18.02 -21.31
CA ILE A 911 -27.14 -19.03 -22.26
C ILE A 911 -28.48 -19.58 -21.77
N ASP A 912 -28.58 -19.92 -20.48
CA ASP A 912 -29.81 -20.45 -19.90
C ASP A 912 -30.94 -19.41 -20.02
N LYS A 913 -30.68 -18.13 -19.73
CA LYS A 913 -31.72 -17.10 -19.81
C LYS A 913 -32.20 -16.80 -21.22
N ILE A 914 -31.29 -16.76 -22.20
CA ILE A 914 -31.64 -16.63 -23.62
C ILE A 914 -32.44 -17.87 -24.06
N THR A 915 -32.00 -19.06 -23.66
CA THR A 915 -32.67 -20.32 -24.00
C THR A 915 -34.08 -20.38 -23.41
N GLU A 916 -34.28 -19.92 -22.18
CA GLU A 916 -35.59 -19.81 -21.52
C GLU A 916 -36.53 -18.89 -22.30
N LYS A 917 -36.07 -17.71 -22.74
CA LYS A 917 -36.91 -16.72 -23.46
C LYS A 917 -37.25 -17.11 -24.89
N LEU A 918 -36.49 -18.02 -25.48
CA LEU A 918 -36.77 -18.61 -26.80
C LEU A 918 -37.71 -19.83 -26.72
N SER A 919 -38.18 -20.20 -25.53
CA SER A 919 -39.25 -21.20 -25.31
C SER A 919 -40.60 -20.54 -25.43
#